data_AF-A0A1D7YJU3-F1
#
_entry.id   AF-A0A1D7YJU3-F1
#
_cell.length_a   1.000
_cell.length_b   1.000
_cell.length_c   1.000
_cell.angle_alpha   90.00
_cell.angle_beta   90.00
_cell.angle_gamma   90.00
#
_symmetry.space_group_name_H-M   'P 1'
#
loop_
_entity.id
_entity.type
_entity.pdbx_description
1 polymer ?
#
loop_
_entity_poly.entity_id
_entity_poly.type
_entity_poly.pdbx_seq_one_letter_code
_entity_poly.pdbx_strand_id
1 'polypeptide(L)'
;MGYTQQDEWHDHYARGESFRALTDAERAVLDSALRPQGPAVALDVGCGLGELALHLAQMGYSVDAVDYAESAVELAAAQAPDGADVRFPHHDIEHDSLAALPHDAYDLITFRLSYAFVQNRTWLLARLREQLRPDGTICIITPLADAVPADRRDIALDEDELTLAAAGWATADRFDADGLAVLVLRHPVTGPVAFADKQRPAPQGLIGAGVVVTDEQGRVLLGRSARGVWELPGGKPDPGESFEQAAVRELAEETGLEASTDDAQVLAVLMDTTYNVPRLTAAVRVTAHHGTPAVLEPDLFHRWEWHWPADLPALTGTLFTPSAHVLDCVWPGLLEDLPPVHRNLCLQPRPSEDPERARESHRLREAMTDRLIDQGYIADASVEAAFRRVRRHLFLPGVPLETVYAAEDAIVATKRGRNGRATSTVSAPWLQAVMLREAALGPDQTALEIGSNGPNAALMQEVVGPGGLIVTMDIDPFVVERTARFLPAAGYDRVRVVLGDGEHGAPGFTDEGSLNAIIVTVQAPDIPPAWITPLVEGGRLVVPLTIHGYSWAVAFEKHGDQLVSRSYTVCGFVPMQGAGAPAEDVVSLRGGEIRVRFPEGGTADAEQLTRALQAPRLERRTGITIPGNTPFDKLMLWLATTMDGFCRLAVDPELDTGVVEHCKGWDAAAVVRDGCLARLLLQQTGPAAWEWCIHAYGPAAEQLAEEMTQQVIVWDRDQHIRDAPRLTVRSRLGGGTEETGARTLVKRHARLDFDWTRPHRTSR
;
A
#
# COMPACT_ATOMS: atom_id res chain seq x y z
N MET A 1 -21.65 6.25 -42.13
CA MET A 1 -22.85 7.07 -41.94
C MET A 1 -22.35 8.43 -41.50
N GLY A 2 -22.51 9.44 -42.35
CA GLY A 2 -22.02 10.79 -42.06
C GLY A 2 -23.02 11.53 -41.19
N TYR A 3 -22.50 12.36 -40.29
CA TYR A 3 -23.26 13.30 -39.46
C TYR A 3 -24.15 14.20 -40.34
N THR A 4 -25.45 14.29 -40.06
CA THR A 4 -26.25 15.40 -40.57
C THR A 4 -26.05 16.58 -39.64
N GLN A 5 -25.44 17.66 -40.13
CA GLN A 5 -25.13 18.83 -39.29
C GLN A 5 -26.40 19.63 -38.98
N GLN A 6 -26.39 20.40 -37.89
CA GLN A 6 -27.49 21.30 -37.51
C GLN A 6 -27.91 22.21 -38.66
N ASP A 7 -26.91 22.77 -39.35
CA ASP A 7 -27.09 23.67 -40.48
C ASP A 7 -27.83 22.98 -41.64
N GLU A 8 -27.58 21.68 -41.87
CA GLU A 8 -28.25 20.91 -42.93
C GLU A 8 -29.74 20.71 -42.62
N TRP A 9 -30.08 20.47 -41.36
CA TRP A 9 -31.48 20.39 -40.92
C TRP A 9 -32.18 21.74 -40.91
N HIS A 10 -31.48 22.79 -40.46
CA HIS A 10 -31.98 24.16 -40.53
C HIS A 10 -32.32 24.55 -41.98
N ASP A 11 -31.37 24.31 -42.91
CA ASP A 11 -31.51 24.60 -44.34
C ASP A 11 -32.59 23.74 -45.02
N HIS A 12 -32.81 22.50 -44.57
CA HIS A 12 -33.89 21.65 -45.08
C HIS A 12 -35.26 22.29 -44.83
N TYR A 13 -35.56 22.62 -43.57
CA TYR A 13 -36.84 23.24 -43.22
C TYR A 13 -36.98 24.68 -43.72
N ALA A 14 -35.89 25.46 -43.75
CA ALA A 14 -35.89 26.82 -44.30
C ALA A 14 -36.23 26.85 -45.81
N ARG A 15 -35.92 25.77 -46.55
CA ARG A 15 -36.34 25.59 -47.96
C ARG A 15 -37.79 25.13 -48.12
N GLY A 16 -38.53 24.94 -47.02
CA GLY A 16 -39.91 24.45 -47.03
C GLY A 16 -40.01 22.94 -47.30
N GLU A 17 -38.92 22.21 -47.16
CA GLU A 17 -38.94 20.74 -47.26
C GLU A 17 -39.50 20.15 -45.95
N SER A 18 -40.19 19.02 -46.05
CA SER A 18 -40.80 18.34 -44.90
C SER A 18 -40.63 16.83 -44.98
N PHE A 19 -40.82 16.17 -43.84
CA PHE A 19 -40.87 14.72 -43.76
C PHE A 19 -42.25 14.16 -44.10
N ARG A 20 -42.35 12.82 -44.07
CA ARG A 20 -43.60 12.07 -44.30
C ARG A 20 -44.70 12.57 -43.36
N ALA A 21 -45.81 13.04 -43.95
CA ALA A 21 -46.99 13.49 -43.22
C ALA A 21 -47.56 12.38 -42.32
N LEU A 22 -48.18 12.78 -41.20
CA LEU A 22 -48.78 11.87 -40.22
C LEU A 22 -50.05 11.21 -40.79
N THR A 23 -50.01 9.89 -41.00
CA THR A 23 -51.10 9.14 -41.67
C THR A 23 -52.23 8.75 -40.73
N ASP A 24 -53.40 8.40 -41.29
CA ASP A 24 -54.54 7.90 -40.51
C ASP A 24 -54.23 6.59 -39.77
N ALA A 25 -53.37 5.73 -40.34
CA ALA A 25 -52.94 4.49 -39.69
C ALA A 25 -52.07 4.79 -38.45
N GLU A 26 -51.14 5.75 -38.55
CA GLU A 26 -50.35 6.21 -37.40
C GLU A 26 -51.26 6.80 -36.32
N ARG A 27 -52.20 7.68 -36.69
CA ARG A 27 -53.18 8.27 -35.77
C ARG A 27 -54.01 7.21 -35.04
N ALA A 28 -54.50 6.19 -35.75
CA ALA A 28 -55.28 5.11 -35.16
C ALA A 28 -54.48 4.30 -34.11
N VAL A 29 -53.20 4.04 -34.37
CA VAL A 29 -52.32 3.37 -33.39
C VAL A 29 -52.07 4.26 -32.18
N LEU A 30 -51.76 5.55 -32.39
CA LEU A 30 -51.53 6.52 -31.31
C LEU A 30 -52.78 6.69 -30.43
N ASP A 31 -53.95 6.89 -31.04
CA ASP A 31 -55.24 7.06 -30.36
C ASP A 31 -55.62 5.84 -29.50
N SER A 32 -55.27 4.63 -29.96
CA SER A 32 -55.60 3.40 -29.24
C SER A 32 -54.58 3.05 -28.15
N ALA A 33 -53.29 3.28 -28.38
CA ALA A 33 -52.22 2.83 -27.49
C ALA A 33 -51.77 3.88 -26.46
N LEU A 34 -51.98 5.18 -26.74
CA LEU A 34 -51.38 6.30 -26.01
C LEU A 34 -52.37 7.38 -25.58
N ARG A 35 -53.69 7.18 -25.67
CA ARG A 35 -54.64 8.21 -25.22
C ARG A 35 -54.62 8.36 -23.69
N PRO A 36 -54.45 9.57 -23.14
CA PRO A 36 -54.35 9.77 -21.70
C PRO A 36 -55.73 9.66 -21.03
N GLN A 37 -55.75 9.21 -19.77
CA GLN A 37 -56.99 9.07 -18.97
C GLN A 37 -57.33 10.34 -18.17
N GLY A 38 -56.51 11.39 -18.28
CA GLY A 38 -56.63 12.66 -17.56
C GLY A 38 -55.59 13.67 -18.06
N PRO A 39 -55.38 14.79 -17.36
CA PRO A 39 -54.35 15.76 -17.73
C PRO A 39 -52.97 15.09 -17.75
N ALA A 40 -52.29 15.18 -18.89
CA ALA A 40 -51.01 14.53 -19.11
C ALA A 40 -50.08 15.43 -19.94
N VAL A 41 -48.77 15.24 -19.78
CA VAL A 41 -47.75 16.02 -20.48
C VAL A 41 -46.95 15.11 -21.40
N ALA A 42 -46.74 15.55 -22.64
CA ALA A 42 -45.93 14.83 -23.63
C ALA A 42 -44.71 15.64 -24.07
N LEU A 43 -43.59 14.96 -24.31
CA LEU A 43 -42.41 15.50 -24.98
C LEU A 43 -42.33 14.89 -26.39
N ASP A 44 -42.41 15.71 -27.43
CA ASP A 44 -42.23 15.28 -28.82
C ASP A 44 -40.82 15.64 -29.31
N VAL A 45 -39.96 14.63 -29.46
CA VAL A 45 -38.53 14.80 -29.75
C VAL A 45 -38.26 14.72 -31.25
N GLY A 46 -37.73 15.81 -31.81
CA GLY A 46 -37.57 15.97 -33.25
C GLY A 46 -38.92 16.24 -33.91
N CYS A 47 -39.64 17.24 -33.40
CA CYS A 47 -41.03 17.49 -33.76
C CYS A 47 -41.23 17.93 -35.22
N GLY A 48 -40.18 18.37 -35.92
CA GLY A 48 -40.25 18.92 -37.26
C GLY A 48 -41.25 20.08 -37.32
N LEU A 49 -42.22 19.99 -38.25
CA LEU A 49 -43.29 20.99 -38.41
C LEU A 49 -44.45 20.85 -37.42
N GLY A 50 -44.35 19.97 -36.40
CA GLY A 50 -45.29 19.90 -35.28
C GLY A 50 -46.57 19.08 -35.53
N GLU A 51 -46.67 18.33 -36.63
CA GLU A 51 -47.88 17.54 -36.95
C GLU A 51 -48.26 16.52 -35.86
N LEU A 52 -47.26 15.83 -35.30
CA LEU A 52 -47.47 14.86 -34.21
C LEU A 52 -47.83 15.59 -32.92
N ALA A 53 -47.07 16.63 -32.55
CA ALA A 53 -47.36 17.44 -31.38
C ALA A 53 -48.80 17.99 -31.37
N LEU A 54 -49.30 18.49 -32.51
CA LEU A 54 -50.69 18.96 -32.64
C LEU A 54 -51.71 17.83 -32.47
N HIS A 55 -51.40 16.63 -32.97
CA HIS A 55 -52.27 15.47 -32.77
C HIS A 55 -52.29 15.02 -31.30
N LEU A 56 -51.14 14.97 -30.63
CA LEU A 56 -51.05 14.67 -29.20
C LEU A 56 -51.84 15.69 -28.36
N ALA A 57 -51.81 16.97 -28.73
CA ALA A 57 -52.63 18.00 -28.09
C ALA A 57 -54.13 17.73 -28.27
N GLN A 58 -54.56 17.31 -29.47
CA GLN A 58 -55.96 16.89 -29.71
C GLN A 58 -56.36 15.63 -28.91
N MET A 59 -55.40 14.76 -28.60
CA MET A 59 -55.61 13.59 -27.74
C MET A 59 -55.76 13.96 -26.26
N GLY A 60 -55.34 15.17 -25.86
CA GLY A 60 -55.49 15.71 -24.50
C GLY A 60 -54.17 15.93 -23.74
N TYR A 61 -53.02 15.90 -24.43
CA TYR A 61 -51.72 16.22 -23.83
C TYR A 61 -51.43 17.73 -23.86
N SER A 62 -50.75 18.25 -22.82
CA SER A 62 -49.94 19.47 -22.99
C SER A 62 -48.59 19.04 -23.55
N VAL A 63 -48.18 19.57 -24.69
CA VAL A 63 -47.04 19.04 -25.44
C VAL A 63 -45.88 20.04 -25.43
N ASP A 64 -44.69 19.57 -25.07
CA ASP A 64 -43.44 20.26 -25.39
C ASP A 64 -42.83 19.59 -26.62
N ALA A 65 -42.80 20.31 -27.73
CA ALA A 65 -42.33 19.83 -29.02
C ALA A 65 -40.95 20.43 -29.30
N VAL A 66 -39.90 19.62 -29.13
CA VAL A 66 -38.50 20.04 -29.27
C VAL A 66 -37.94 19.64 -30.62
N ASP A 67 -37.10 20.49 -31.19
CA ASP A 67 -36.27 20.13 -32.35
C ASP A 67 -34.89 20.77 -32.24
N TYR A 68 -33.91 20.08 -32.82
CA TYR A 68 -32.53 20.54 -32.94
C TYR A 68 -32.40 21.68 -33.95
N ALA A 69 -33.29 21.74 -34.94
CA ALA A 69 -33.33 22.77 -35.97
C ALA A 69 -34.26 23.93 -35.60
N GLU A 70 -33.68 25.12 -35.44
CA GLU A 70 -34.43 26.35 -35.09
C GLU A 70 -35.54 26.66 -36.10
N SER A 71 -35.28 26.51 -37.40
CA SER A 71 -36.28 26.77 -38.45
C SER A 71 -37.48 25.83 -38.40
N ALA A 72 -37.31 24.59 -37.92
CA ALA A 72 -38.42 23.66 -37.74
C ALA A 72 -39.38 24.16 -36.66
N VAL A 73 -38.81 24.55 -35.51
CA VAL A 73 -39.52 25.06 -34.33
C VAL A 73 -40.27 26.36 -34.67
N GLU A 74 -39.62 27.29 -35.38
CA GLU A 74 -40.24 28.55 -35.82
C GLU A 74 -41.43 28.32 -36.76
N LEU A 75 -41.27 27.44 -37.75
CA LEU A 75 -42.34 27.11 -38.70
C LEU A 75 -43.49 26.36 -38.03
N ALA A 76 -43.19 25.42 -37.13
CA ALA A 76 -44.19 24.69 -36.37
C ALA A 76 -45.03 25.63 -35.49
N ALA A 77 -44.37 26.56 -34.80
CA ALA A 77 -45.02 27.58 -33.99
C ALA A 77 -45.91 28.52 -34.82
N ALA A 78 -45.46 28.91 -36.02
CA ALA A 78 -46.23 29.77 -36.92
C ALA A 78 -47.46 29.07 -37.54
N GLN A 79 -47.42 27.74 -37.67
CA GLN A 79 -48.49 26.92 -38.25
C GLN A 79 -49.47 26.38 -37.20
N ALA A 80 -49.13 26.47 -35.91
CA ALA A 80 -49.97 25.99 -34.83
C ALA A 80 -51.28 26.81 -34.73
N PRO A 81 -52.45 26.17 -34.63
CA PRO A 81 -53.72 26.86 -34.44
C PRO A 81 -53.75 27.65 -33.12
N ASP A 82 -54.38 28.83 -33.14
CA ASP A 82 -54.61 29.63 -31.94
C ASP A 82 -55.33 28.80 -30.85
N GLY A 83 -54.70 28.64 -29.69
CA GLY A 83 -55.23 27.91 -28.54
C GLY A 83 -54.83 26.43 -28.45
N ALA A 84 -53.96 25.93 -29.32
CA ALA A 84 -53.34 24.61 -29.14
C ALA A 84 -52.43 24.60 -27.89
N ASP A 85 -52.51 23.55 -27.06
CA ASP A 85 -51.67 23.36 -25.87
C ASP A 85 -50.33 22.71 -26.25
N VAL A 86 -49.57 23.42 -27.09
CA VAL A 86 -48.25 22.99 -27.59
C VAL A 86 -47.24 24.12 -27.43
N ARG A 87 -46.07 23.79 -26.89
CA ARG A 87 -44.89 24.67 -26.83
C ARG A 87 -43.84 24.16 -27.79
N PHE A 88 -43.15 25.08 -28.46
CA PHE A 88 -42.08 24.75 -29.41
C PHE A 88 -40.75 25.35 -28.91
N PRO A 89 -40.08 24.75 -27.91
CA PRO A 89 -38.74 25.14 -27.52
C PRO A 89 -37.67 24.60 -28.49
N HIS A 90 -36.71 25.45 -28.85
CA HIS A 90 -35.48 25.00 -29.51
C HIS A 90 -34.59 24.28 -28.49
N HIS A 91 -34.27 23.01 -28.75
CA HIS A 91 -33.53 22.17 -27.79
C HIS A 91 -32.84 20.99 -28.48
N ASP A 92 -31.53 20.84 -28.26
CA ASP A 92 -30.77 19.66 -28.64
C ASP A 92 -30.90 18.58 -27.56
N ILE A 93 -31.74 17.58 -27.80
CA ILE A 93 -32.01 16.53 -26.81
C ILE A 93 -30.77 15.68 -26.43
N GLU A 94 -29.73 15.65 -27.28
CA GLU A 94 -28.50 14.88 -26.99
C GLU A 94 -27.48 15.69 -26.18
N HIS A 95 -27.44 17.02 -26.35
CA HIS A 95 -26.37 17.86 -25.82
C HIS A 95 -26.83 18.89 -24.78
N ASP A 96 -28.07 19.37 -24.86
CA ASP A 96 -28.59 20.34 -23.92
C ASP A 96 -29.06 19.67 -22.61
N SER A 97 -29.13 20.46 -21.55
CA SER A 97 -29.59 19.96 -20.25
C SER A 97 -31.10 19.70 -20.28
N LEU A 98 -31.52 18.48 -19.95
CA LEU A 98 -32.95 18.13 -19.81
C LEU A 98 -33.68 18.99 -18.75
N ALA A 99 -32.96 19.58 -17.80
CA ALA A 99 -33.52 20.52 -16.82
C ALA A 99 -33.94 21.87 -17.44
N ALA A 100 -33.56 22.15 -18.68
CA ALA A 100 -34.00 23.33 -19.44
C ALA A 100 -35.35 23.09 -20.15
N LEU A 101 -35.87 21.87 -20.13
CA LEU A 101 -37.18 21.57 -20.70
C LEU A 101 -38.31 22.23 -19.88
N PRO A 102 -39.44 22.59 -20.51
CA PRO A 102 -40.52 23.31 -19.81
C PRO A 102 -41.17 22.53 -18.66
N HIS A 103 -41.08 21.20 -18.65
CA HIS A 103 -41.58 20.36 -17.58
C HIS A 103 -40.49 19.44 -17.01
N ASP A 104 -40.53 19.24 -15.69
CA ASP A 104 -39.57 18.40 -14.96
C ASP A 104 -39.78 16.88 -15.17
N ALA A 105 -40.94 16.46 -15.69
CA ALA A 105 -41.25 15.07 -15.98
C ALA A 105 -42.46 14.91 -16.91
N TYR A 106 -42.45 13.86 -17.73
CA TYR A 106 -43.41 13.59 -18.81
C TYR A 106 -44.17 12.26 -18.63
N ASP A 107 -45.42 12.23 -19.07
CA ASP A 107 -46.24 11.00 -19.13
C ASP A 107 -46.00 10.23 -20.44
N LEU A 108 -45.62 10.94 -21.50
CA LEU A 108 -45.30 10.38 -22.81
C LEU A 108 -44.08 11.07 -23.41
N ILE A 109 -43.14 10.31 -23.96
CA ILE A 109 -42.06 10.85 -24.79
C ILE A 109 -42.13 10.17 -26.17
N THR A 110 -42.23 10.95 -27.24
CA THR A 110 -42.31 10.44 -28.61
C THR A 110 -41.05 10.74 -29.40
N PHE A 111 -40.65 9.77 -30.23
CA PHE A 111 -39.72 9.96 -31.32
C PHE A 111 -40.39 9.51 -32.61
N ARG A 112 -40.80 10.44 -33.46
CA ARG A 112 -41.36 10.11 -34.77
C ARG A 112 -40.38 10.44 -35.87
N LEU A 113 -39.90 9.40 -36.54
CA LEU A 113 -38.90 9.48 -37.62
C LEU A 113 -37.58 10.17 -37.22
N SER A 114 -37.41 10.50 -35.94
CA SER A 114 -36.25 11.21 -35.40
C SER A 114 -35.24 10.29 -34.71
N TYR A 115 -35.70 9.16 -34.14
CA TYR A 115 -34.84 8.27 -33.35
C TYR A 115 -33.66 7.67 -34.13
N ALA A 116 -33.84 7.41 -35.42
CA ALA A 116 -32.75 6.91 -36.28
C ALA A 116 -31.60 7.93 -36.42
N PHE A 117 -31.86 9.23 -36.24
CA PHE A 117 -30.86 10.29 -36.31
C PHE A 117 -30.14 10.56 -34.99
N VAL A 118 -30.64 10.03 -33.88
CA VAL A 118 -29.97 10.12 -32.57
C VAL A 118 -28.68 9.29 -32.61
N GLN A 119 -27.57 9.86 -32.16
CA GLN A 119 -26.27 9.19 -32.18
C GLN A 119 -26.09 8.28 -30.96
N ASN A 120 -26.35 8.81 -29.77
CA ASN A 120 -26.17 8.13 -28.49
C ASN A 120 -27.46 7.47 -28.01
N ARG A 121 -28.14 6.72 -28.88
CA ARG A 121 -29.49 6.14 -28.66
C ARG A 121 -29.67 5.45 -27.31
N THR A 122 -28.76 4.53 -26.98
CA THR A 122 -28.81 3.76 -25.73
C THR A 122 -28.66 4.65 -24.49
N TRP A 123 -27.75 5.63 -24.55
CA TRP A 123 -27.56 6.59 -23.47
C TRP A 123 -28.76 7.52 -23.33
N LEU A 124 -29.27 8.03 -24.46
CA LEU A 124 -30.40 8.97 -24.47
C LEU A 124 -31.67 8.31 -23.93
N LEU A 125 -32.00 7.09 -24.37
CA LEU A 125 -33.13 6.35 -23.80
C LEU A 125 -32.94 6.12 -22.29
N ALA A 126 -31.73 5.83 -21.82
CA ALA A 126 -31.47 5.67 -20.39
C ALA A 126 -31.71 6.97 -19.62
N ARG A 127 -31.33 8.13 -20.18
CA ARG A 127 -31.56 9.45 -19.58
C ARG A 127 -33.01 9.87 -19.57
N LEU A 128 -33.72 9.67 -20.68
CA LEU A 128 -35.13 10.04 -20.79
C LEU A 128 -36.03 9.20 -19.89
N ARG A 129 -35.60 7.99 -19.49
CA ARG A 129 -36.28 7.23 -18.42
C ARG A 129 -36.34 7.99 -17.10
N GLU A 130 -35.29 8.76 -16.77
CA GLU A 130 -35.25 9.58 -15.54
C GLU A 130 -36.25 10.75 -15.62
N GLN A 131 -36.69 11.12 -16.82
CA GLN A 131 -37.67 12.19 -17.07
C GLN A 131 -39.10 11.68 -17.21
N LEU A 132 -39.35 10.37 -17.06
CA LEU A 132 -40.71 9.83 -17.08
C LEU A 132 -41.34 9.90 -15.70
N ARG A 133 -42.61 10.28 -15.66
CA ARG A 133 -43.49 10.07 -14.50
C ARG A 133 -43.71 8.57 -14.26
N PRO A 134 -44.17 8.17 -13.06
CA PRO A 134 -44.62 6.79 -12.83
C PRO A 134 -45.61 6.36 -13.92
N ASP A 135 -45.42 5.17 -14.49
CA ASP A 135 -46.18 4.62 -15.62
C ASP A 135 -46.05 5.38 -16.96
N GLY A 136 -45.10 6.31 -17.03
CA GLY A 136 -44.75 7.03 -18.25
C GLY A 136 -44.28 6.10 -19.38
N THR A 137 -44.51 6.52 -20.61
CA THR A 137 -44.30 5.72 -21.82
C THR A 137 -43.33 6.39 -22.78
N ILE A 138 -42.49 5.61 -23.47
CA ILE A 138 -41.77 6.08 -24.67
C ILE A 138 -42.38 5.43 -25.90
N CYS A 139 -42.64 6.21 -26.94
CA CYS A 139 -43.10 5.71 -28.22
C CYS A 139 -42.10 6.08 -29.32
N ILE A 140 -41.55 5.08 -30.00
CA ILE A 140 -40.64 5.25 -31.14
C ILE A 140 -41.37 4.83 -32.40
N ILE A 141 -41.46 5.73 -33.38
CA ILE A 141 -42.06 5.47 -34.70
C ILE A 141 -40.96 5.62 -35.74
N THR A 142 -40.60 4.53 -36.41
CA THR A 142 -39.45 4.50 -37.32
C THR A 142 -39.70 3.57 -38.51
N PRO A 143 -39.14 3.86 -39.71
CA PRO A 143 -39.13 2.88 -40.79
C PRO A 143 -38.17 1.74 -40.45
N LEU A 144 -38.43 0.57 -41.05
CA LEU A 144 -37.58 -0.61 -40.95
C LEU A 144 -36.50 -0.60 -42.04
N ALA A 145 -35.28 -0.97 -41.68
CA ALA A 145 -34.12 -0.95 -42.59
C ALA A 145 -34.30 -1.81 -43.85
N ASP A 146 -35.11 -2.87 -43.77
CA ASP A 146 -35.44 -3.74 -44.91
C ASP A 146 -36.57 -3.18 -45.79
N ALA A 147 -37.31 -2.18 -45.31
CA ALA A 147 -38.39 -1.50 -46.04
C ALA A 147 -37.93 -0.23 -46.77
N VAL A 148 -36.66 0.18 -46.60
CA VAL A 148 -36.07 1.35 -47.25
C VAL A 148 -34.94 0.97 -48.22
N PRO A 149 -34.72 1.74 -49.29
CA PRO A 149 -33.57 1.56 -50.18
C PRO A 149 -32.22 1.58 -49.43
N ALA A 150 -31.23 0.85 -49.94
CA ALA A 150 -29.93 0.69 -49.27
C ALA A 150 -29.17 2.01 -49.03
N ASP A 151 -29.35 3.00 -49.91
CA ASP A 151 -28.81 4.35 -49.82
C ASP A 151 -29.54 5.26 -48.81
N ARG A 152 -30.63 4.77 -48.21
CA ARG A 152 -31.43 5.45 -47.18
C ARG A 152 -31.57 4.65 -45.88
N ARG A 153 -30.66 3.72 -45.61
CA ARG A 153 -30.71 2.89 -44.39
C ARG A 153 -30.44 3.67 -43.10
N ASP A 154 -29.77 4.80 -43.20
CA ASP A 154 -29.45 5.72 -42.10
C ASP A 154 -30.70 6.37 -41.47
N ILE A 155 -31.83 6.39 -42.17
CA ILE A 155 -33.09 6.94 -41.66
C ILE A 155 -34.02 5.87 -41.05
N ALA A 156 -33.55 4.63 -40.90
CA ALA A 156 -34.34 3.47 -40.49
C ALA A 156 -33.60 2.63 -39.45
N LEU A 157 -34.35 1.79 -38.72
CA LEU A 157 -33.79 0.83 -37.76
C LEU A 157 -33.97 -0.60 -38.24
N ASP A 158 -33.01 -1.46 -37.94
CA ASP A 158 -33.16 -2.91 -38.12
C ASP A 158 -33.76 -3.57 -36.86
N GLU A 159 -34.00 -4.88 -36.96
CA GLU A 159 -34.60 -5.68 -35.88
C GLU A 159 -33.72 -5.77 -34.63
N ASP A 160 -32.39 -5.73 -34.80
CA ASP A 160 -31.45 -5.77 -33.68
C ASP A 160 -31.49 -4.45 -32.90
N GLU A 161 -31.53 -3.31 -33.58
CA GLU A 161 -31.68 -1.98 -32.97
C GLU A 161 -33.03 -1.81 -32.25
N LEU A 162 -34.12 -2.33 -32.83
CA LEU A 162 -35.44 -2.34 -32.16
C LEU A 162 -35.43 -3.23 -30.91
N THR A 163 -34.79 -4.40 -31.00
CA THR A 163 -34.61 -5.30 -29.84
C THR A 163 -33.80 -4.61 -28.75
N LEU A 164 -32.74 -3.90 -29.12
CA LEU A 164 -31.89 -3.16 -28.18
C LEU A 164 -32.65 -2.00 -27.51
N ALA A 165 -33.46 -1.26 -28.26
CA ALA A 165 -34.32 -0.20 -27.71
C ALA A 165 -35.34 -0.75 -26.70
N ALA A 166 -35.87 -1.96 -26.95
CA ALA A 166 -36.82 -2.64 -26.08
C ALA A 166 -36.18 -3.30 -24.84
N ALA A 167 -34.90 -3.67 -24.89
CA ALA A 167 -34.24 -4.53 -23.89
C ALA A 167 -34.25 -4.01 -22.43
N GLY A 168 -34.49 -2.71 -22.22
CA GLY A 168 -34.57 -2.11 -20.87
C GLY A 168 -35.99 -1.74 -20.43
N TRP A 169 -37.02 -2.40 -20.97
CA TRP A 169 -38.43 -2.16 -20.64
C TRP A 169 -39.13 -3.48 -20.29
N ALA A 170 -40.00 -3.47 -19.28
CA ALA A 170 -40.74 -4.67 -18.90
C ALA A 170 -41.76 -5.05 -19.99
N THR A 171 -42.28 -4.06 -20.71
CA THR A 171 -43.22 -4.24 -21.81
C THR A 171 -42.80 -3.40 -23.00
N ALA A 172 -42.75 -4.01 -24.17
CA ALA A 172 -42.48 -3.37 -25.45
C ALA A 172 -43.52 -3.87 -26.46
N ASP A 173 -44.60 -3.10 -26.65
CA ASP A 173 -45.63 -3.42 -27.63
C ASP A 173 -45.20 -2.92 -29.00
N ARG A 174 -45.38 -3.74 -30.03
CA ARG A 174 -45.04 -3.38 -31.41
C ARG A 174 -46.29 -3.37 -32.29
N PHE A 175 -46.47 -2.28 -33.02
CA PHE A 175 -47.52 -2.11 -34.02
C PHE A 175 -46.89 -1.77 -35.38
N ASP A 176 -47.67 -1.97 -36.45
CA ASP A 176 -47.35 -1.49 -37.79
C ASP A 176 -48.31 -0.36 -38.15
N ALA A 177 -47.79 0.74 -38.70
CA ALA A 177 -48.57 1.84 -39.24
C ALA A 177 -48.01 2.24 -40.61
N ASP A 178 -48.63 1.75 -41.68
CA ASP A 178 -48.25 2.00 -43.07
C ASP A 178 -46.74 1.75 -43.33
N GLY A 179 -46.23 0.61 -42.85
CA GLY A 179 -44.83 0.21 -43.01
C GLY A 179 -43.84 0.91 -42.07
N LEU A 180 -44.33 1.62 -41.06
CA LEU A 180 -43.53 2.10 -39.93
C LEU A 180 -43.73 1.16 -38.73
N ALA A 181 -42.63 0.82 -38.06
CA ALA A 181 -42.69 0.17 -36.77
C ALA A 181 -43.00 1.23 -35.69
N VAL A 182 -44.07 0.99 -34.93
CA VAL A 182 -44.42 1.77 -33.75
C VAL A 182 -44.14 0.92 -32.52
N LEU A 183 -43.13 1.32 -31.75
CA LEU A 183 -42.68 0.63 -30.55
C LEU A 183 -43.09 1.42 -29.32
N VAL A 184 -43.94 0.84 -28.48
CA VAL A 184 -44.45 1.45 -27.26
C VAL A 184 -43.84 0.76 -26.04
N LEU A 185 -43.02 1.52 -25.32
CA LEU A 185 -42.13 1.05 -24.27
C LEU A 185 -42.64 1.54 -22.91
N ARG A 186 -42.92 0.60 -21.99
CA ARG A 186 -43.43 0.93 -20.64
C ARG A 186 -42.71 0.16 -19.55
N HIS A 187 -42.75 0.73 -18.35
CA HIS A 187 -42.14 0.19 -17.13
C HIS A 187 -40.63 -0.06 -17.31
N PRO A 188 -39.78 0.98 -17.25
CA PRO A 188 -38.35 0.81 -17.43
C PRO A 188 -37.77 -0.16 -16.39
N VAL A 189 -36.91 -1.07 -16.83
CA VAL A 189 -36.24 -2.05 -15.98
C VAL A 189 -34.73 -1.85 -16.01
N THR A 190 -34.10 -1.99 -14.84
CA THR A 190 -32.64 -2.03 -14.70
C THR A 190 -32.21 -3.48 -14.52
N GLY A 191 -31.54 -4.04 -15.53
CA GLY A 191 -30.92 -5.37 -15.47
C GLY A 191 -29.39 -5.29 -15.32
N PRO A 192 -28.73 -6.32 -14.76
CA PRO A 192 -27.26 -6.39 -14.74
C PRO A 192 -26.70 -6.53 -16.16
N VAL A 193 -25.48 -6.01 -16.39
CA VAL A 193 -24.76 -6.21 -17.66
C VAL A 193 -24.37 -7.69 -17.79
N ALA A 194 -24.73 -8.30 -18.92
CA ALA A 194 -24.30 -9.67 -19.26
C ALA A 194 -23.00 -9.64 -20.08
N PHE A 195 -22.13 -10.62 -19.85
CA PHE A 195 -20.85 -10.77 -20.55
C PHE A 195 -20.90 -11.97 -21.49
N ALA A 196 -20.32 -11.84 -22.68
CA ALA A 196 -20.20 -12.93 -23.65
C ALA A 196 -18.82 -12.95 -24.29
N ASP A 197 -18.22 -14.14 -24.39
CA ASP A 197 -16.95 -14.33 -25.08
C ASP A 197 -17.14 -14.42 -26.59
N LYS A 198 -16.24 -13.80 -27.36
CA LYS A 198 -16.31 -13.79 -28.83
C LYS A 198 -15.96 -15.15 -29.46
N GLN A 199 -15.15 -15.97 -28.79
CA GLN A 199 -14.76 -17.37 -29.09
C GLN A 199 -13.52 -17.75 -28.26
N ARG A 200 -13.16 -19.04 -28.21
CA ARG A 200 -11.93 -19.49 -27.52
C ARG A 200 -10.67 -18.87 -28.19
N PRO A 201 -9.78 -18.20 -27.42
CA PRO A 201 -8.55 -17.63 -27.97
C PRO A 201 -7.59 -18.70 -28.52
N ALA A 202 -6.76 -18.32 -29.50
CA ALA A 202 -5.65 -19.15 -29.95
C ALA A 202 -4.49 -19.10 -28.94
N PRO A 203 -3.85 -20.23 -28.59
CA PRO A 203 -2.69 -20.23 -27.69
C PRO A 203 -1.47 -19.62 -28.39
N GLN A 204 -0.99 -18.47 -27.91
CA GLN A 204 0.16 -17.74 -28.49
C GLN A 204 1.33 -17.53 -27.53
N GLY A 205 1.27 -18.07 -26.30
CA GLY A 205 2.33 -17.92 -25.29
C GLY A 205 2.90 -19.26 -24.82
N LEU A 206 4.12 -19.22 -24.27
CA LEU A 206 4.65 -20.33 -23.47
C LEU A 206 4.01 -20.25 -22.09
N ILE A 207 3.27 -21.28 -21.69
CA ILE A 207 2.60 -21.34 -20.39
C ILE A 207 3.18 -22.52 -19.62
N GLY A 208 3.61 -22.30 -18.39
CA GLY A 208 4.08 -23.35 -17.49
C GLY A 208 3.65 -23.13 -16.05
N ALA A 209 3.67 -24.19 -15.24
CA ALA A 209 3.50 -24.15 -13.80
C ALA A 209 4.76 -24.75 -13.15
N GLY A 210 5.55 -23.91 -12.48
CA GLY A 210 6.72 -24.36 -11.73
C GLY A 210 6.35 -24.66 -10.27
N VAL A 211 6.85 -25.77 -9.74
CA VAL A 211 6.40 -26.33 -8.46
C VAL A 211 7.50 -26.24 -7.40
N VAL A 212 7.23 -25.53 -6.30
CA VAL A 212 8.09 -25.55 -5.11
C VAL A 212 7.50 -26.48 -4.08
N VAL A 213 8.26 -27.51 -3.74
CA VAL A 213 7.97 -28.45 -2.66
C VAL A 213 9.15 -28.50 -1.69
N THR A 214 8.86 -28.65 -0.41
CA THR A 214 9.87 -28.80 0.64
C THR A 214 9.71 -30.10 1.40
N ASP A 215 10.80 -30.67 1.89
CA ASP A 215 10.76 -31.78 2.84
C ASP A 215 10.45 -31.32 4.28
N GLU A 216 10.37 -32.26 5.21
CA GLU A 216 10.12 -31.99 6.64
C GLU A 216 11.20 -31.10 7.29
N GLN A 217 12.38 -31.01 6.68
CA GLN A 217 13.49 -30.19 7.16
C GLN A 217 13.46 -28.78 6.53
N GLY A 218 12.56 -28.51 5.59
CA GLY A 218 12.45 -27.23 4.89
C GLY A 218 13.43 -27.08 3.72
N ARG A 219 14.04 -28.17 3.25
CA ARG A 219 14.88 -28.20 2.04
C ARG A 219 13.98 -28.23 0.80
N VAL A 220 14.35 -27.52 -0.25
CA VAL A 220 13.62 -27.49 -1.53
C VAL A 220 14.14 -28.54 -2.50
N LEU A 221 13.23 -29.15 -3.26
CA LEU A 221 13.57 -30.13 -4.30
C LEU A 221 14.02 -29.42 -5.59
N LEU A 222 15.19 -29.76 -6.11
CA LEU A 222 15.64 -29.37 -7.44
C LEU A 222 16.10 -30.57 -8.25
N GLY A 223 15.74 -30.57 -9.53
CA GLY A 223 16.09 -31.59 -10.50
C GLY A 223 17.27 -31.14 -11.34
N ARG A 224 18.21 -32.04 -11.55
CA ARG A 224 19.31 -31.80 -12.49
C ARG A 224 18.86 -32.25 -13.88
N SER A 225 18.51 -31.30 -14.75
CA SER A 225 17.93 -31.61 -16.06
C SER A 225 18.97 -32.15 -17.05
N ALA A 226 18.49 -32.87 -18.07
CA ALA A 226 19.29 -33.39 -19.17
C ALA A 226 20.03 -32.29 -19.96
N ARG A 227 19.57 -31.04 -19.84
CA ARG A 227 20.16 -29.86 -20.50
C ARG A 227 21.32 -29.21 -19.78
N GLY A 228 21.69 -29.70 -18.60
CA GLY A 228 22.84 -29.13 -17.91
C GLY A 228 22.49 -28.15 -16.78
N VAL A 229 21.21 -27.93 -16.48
CA VAL A 229 20.76 -26.88 -15.54
C VAL A 229 19.95 -27.46 -14.38
N TRP A 230 19.82 -26.70 -13.29
CA TRP A 230 18.94 -26.99 -12.17
C TRP A 230 17.55 -26.45 -12.44
N GLU A 231 16.50 -27.24 -12.19
CA GLU A 231 15.11 -26.87 -12.46
C GLU A 231 14.20 -27.36 -11.32
N LEU A 232 13.12 -26.62 -11.06
CA LEU A 232 12.01 -27.14 -10.24
C LEU A 232 11.24 -28.19 -11.06
N PRO A 233 10.50 -29.10 -10.40
CA PRO A 233 9.45 -29.84 -11.08
C PRO A 233 8.45 -28.88 -11.73
N GLY A 234 7.87 -29.28 -12.86
CA GLY A 234 6.79 -28.52 -13.47
C GLY A 234 6.78 -28.55 -14.99
N GLY A 235 5.61 -28.26 -15.55
CA GLY A 235 5.39 -28.36 -16.98
C GLY A 235 4.21 -27.53 -17.47
N LYS A 236 3.72 -27.88 -18.65
CA LYS A 236 2.70 -27.10 -19.35
C LYS A 236 1.30 -27.55 -18.89
N PRO A 237 0.40 -26.61 -18.54
CA PRO A 237 -1.00 -26.97 -18.30
C PRO A 237 -1.68 -27.52 -19.56
N ASP A 238 -2.42 -28.60 -19.39
CA ASP A 238 -3.26 -29.17 -20.44
C ASP A 238 -4.53 -28.33 -20.68
N PRO A 239 -5.17 -28.46 -21.86
CA PRO A 239 -6.41 -27.74 -22.15
C PRO A 239 -7.51 -27.96 -21.10
N GLY A 240 -7.85 -26.90 -20.36
CA GLY A 240 -8.89 -26.92 -19.32
C GLY A 240 -8.37 -27.21 -17.91
N GLU A 241 -7.07 -27.42 -17.78
CA GLU A 241 -6.39 -27.62 -16.50
C GLU A 241 -6.08 -26.28 -15.82
N SER A 242 -6.26 -26.21 -14.49
CA SER A 242 -5.77 -25.11 -13.66
C SER A 242 -4.25 -25.22 -13.42
N PHE A 243 -3.61 -24.13 -12.95
CA PHE A 243 -2.18 -24.18 -12.63
C PHE A 243 -1.87 -25.11 -11.46
N GLU A 244 -2.77 -25.20 -10.49
CA GLU A 244 -2.72 -26.11 -9.35
C GLU A 244 -2.76 -27.58 -9.80
N GLN A 245 -3.71 -27.92 -10.70
CA GLN A 245 -3.83 -29.26 -11.27
C GLN A 245 -2.58 -29.63 -12.08
N ALA A 246 -2.11 -28.72 -12.94
CA ALA A 246 -0.89 -28.93 -13.72
C ALA A 246 0.32 -29.16 -12.81
N ALA A 247 0.49 -28.34 -11.77
CA ALA A 247 1.57 -28.49 -10.81
C ALA A 247 1.55 -29.85 -10.08
N VAL A 248 0.38 -30.29 -9.60
CA VAL A 248 0.25 -31.58 -8.90
C VAL A 248 0.52 -32.75 -9.85
N ARG A 249 0.00 -32.69 -11.08
CA ARG A 249 0.23 -33.72 -12.09
C ARG A 249 1.70 -33.82 -12.46
N GLU A 250 2.33 -32.71 -12.84
CA GLU A 250 3.74 -32.66 -13.25
C GLU A 250 4.67 -33.09 -12.11
N LEU A 251 4.38 -32.67 -10.86
CA LEU A 251 5.13 -33.12 -9.68
C LEU A 251 5.09 -34.66 -9.55
N ALA A 252 3.92 -35.27 -9.73
CA ALA A 252 3.76 -36.72 -9.65
C ALA A 252 4.44 -37.43 -10.83
N GLU A 253 4.27 -36.93 -12.05
CA GLU A 253 4.83 -37.50 -13.28
C GLU A 253 6.37 -37.47 -13.29
N GLU A 254 6.99 -36.36 -12.87
CA GLU A 254 8.44 -36.18 -12.94
C GLU A 254 9.19 -36.77 -11.73
N THR A 255 8.58 -36.73 -10.54
CA THR A 255 9.25 -37.05 -9.26
C THR A 255 8.67 -38.25 -8.52
N GLY A 256 7.41 -38.63 -8.80
CA GLY A 256 6.68 -39.62 -8.00
C GLY A 256 6.20 -39.12 -6.64
N LEU A 257 6.32 -37.81 -6.34
CA LEU A 257 5.71 -37.19 -5.18
C LEU A 257 4.23 -36.90 -5.47
N GLU A 258 3.36 -37.39 -4.60
CA GLU A 258 1.92 -37.21 -4.72
C GLU A 258 1.45 -36.08 -3.78
N ALA A 259 0.55 -35.23 -4.25
CA ALA A 259 -0.03 -34.12 -3.49
C ALA A 259 -1.51 -33.92 -3.85
N SER A 260 -2.28 -33.27 -2.96
CA SER A 260 -3.64 -32.82 -3.28
C SER A 260 -3.59 -31.48 -4.01
N THR A 261 -4.55 -31.20 -4.89
CA THR A 261 -4.76 -29.85 -5.43
C THR A 261 -5.11 -28.84 -4.35
N ASP A 262 -5.71 -29.28 -3.25
CA ASP A 262 -5.99 -28.42 -2.09
C ASP A 262 -4.72 -27.97 -1.35
N ASP A 263 -3.62 -28.72 -1.54
CA ASP A 263 -2.30 -28.40 -0.99
C ASP A 263 -1.42 -27.62 -1.97
N ALA A 264 -1.91 -27.36 -3.19
CA ALA A 264 -1.21 -26.60 -4.22
C ALA A 264 -1.72 -25.15 -4.27
N GLN A 265 -0.80 -24.20 -4.11
CA GLN A 265 -1.12 -22.77 -4.04
C GLN A 265 -0.38 -21.99 -5.12
N VAL A 266 -1.10 -21.39 -6.07
CA VAL A 266 -0.51 -20.45 -7.04
C VAL A 266 -0.20 -19.15 -6.32
N LEU A 267 1.08 -18.88 -6.06
CA LEU A 267 1.55 -17.67 -5.37
C LEU A 267 1.53 -16.44 -6.27
N ALA A 268 1.91 -16.61 -7.52
CA ALA A 268 1.95 -15.55 -8.51
C ALA A 268 1.86 -16.12 -9.93
N VAL A 269 1.39 -15.29 -10.86
CA VAL A 269 1.58 -15.50 -12.30
C VAL A 269 2.66 -14.54 -12.79
N LEU A 270 3.76 -15.13 -13.24
CA LEU A 270 4.95 -14.44 -13.71
C LEU A 270 4.87 -14.27 -15.22
N MET A 271 5.17 -13.06 -15.72
CA MET A 271 5.22 -12.77 -17.14
C MET A 271 6.58 -12.18 -17.51
N ASP A 272 7.31 -12.87 -18.37
CA ASP A 272 8.52 -12.36 -19.00
C ASP A 272 8.45 -12.51 -20.53
N THR A 273 9.54 -12.13 -21.19
CA THR A 273 9.71 -12.33 -22.63
C THR A 273 11.03 -13.04 -22.87
N THR A 274 10.97 -14.19 -23.55
CA THR A 274 12.14 -14.96 -23.95
C THR A 274 12.09 -15.16 -25.45
N TYR A 275 13.18 -14.82 -26.15
CA TYR A 275 13.26 -14.87 -27.62
C TYR A 275 12.07 -14.19 -28.34
N ASN A 276 11.59 -13.04 -27.83
CA ASN A 276 10.41 -12.32 -28.31
C ASN A 276 9.08 -13.09 -28.21
N VAL A 277 9.03 -14.14 -27.40
CA VAL A 277 7.80 -14.89 -27.08
C VAL A 277 7.40 -14.56 -25.64
N PRO A 278 6.18 -14.06 -25.40
CA PRO A 278 5.64 -13.92 -24.06
C PRO A 278 5.59 -15.28 -23.37
N ARG A 279 6.17 -15.36 -22.18
CA ARG A 279 6.12 -16.55 -21.35
C ARG A 279 5.44 -16.23 -20.03
N LEU A 280 4.46 -17.07 -19.70
CA LEU A 280 3.73 -17.07 -18.45
C LEU A 280 4.19 -18.28 -17.63
N THR A 281 4.54 -18.04 -16.37
CA THR A 281 4.88 -19.10 -15.43
C THR A 281 4.09 -18.90 -14.15
N ALA A 282 3.21 -19.85 -13.83
CA ALA A 282 2.59 -19.89 -12.52
C ALA A 282 3.61 -20.41 -11.50
N ALA A 283 3.82 -19.64 -10.43
CA ALA A 283 4.63 -20.05 -9.29
C ALA A 283 3.73 -20.80 -8.31
N VAL A 284 3.82 -22.12 -8.28
CA VAL A 284 2.97 -22.96 -7.43
C VAL A 284 3.78 -23.49 -6.26
N ARG A 285 3.26 -23.35 -5.05
CA ARG A 285 3.82 -23.96 -3.84
C ARG A 285 2.94 -25.11 -3.40
N VAL A 286 3.52 -26.29 -3.25
CA VAL A 286 2.85 -27.46 -2.65
C VAL A 286 3.21 -27.52 -1.17
N THR A 287 2.20 -27.44 -0.30
CA THR A 287 2.39 -27.35 1.16
C THR A 287 2.40 -28.70 1.87
N ALA A 288 1.82 -29.74 1.25
CA ALA A 288 1.86 -31.11 1.75
C ALA A 288 1.99 -32.10 0.58
N HIS A 289 2.78 -33.15 0.78
CA HIS A 289 3.03 -34.21 -0.20
C HIS A 289 3.43 -35.50 0.53
N HIS A 290 3.37 -36.62 -0.19
CA HIS A 290 3.87 -37.91 0.29
C HIS A 290 4.65 -38.63 -0.81
N GLY A 291 5.57 -39.51 -0.39
CA GLY A 291 6.43 -40.29 -1.28
C GLY A 291 7.91 -39.96 -1.12
N THR A 292 8.74 -40.57 -1.96
CA THR A 292 10.18 -40.28 -2.06
C THR A 292 10.48 -39.89 -3.50
N PRO A 293 11.17 -38.76 -3.75
CA PRO A 293 11.43 -38.34 -5.12
C PRO A 293 12.34 -39.34 -5.84
N ALA A 294 11.94 -39.74 -7.04
CA ALA A 294 12.67 -40.61 -7.95
C ALA A 294 12.61 -40.02 -9.36
N VAL A 295 13.58 -40.38 -10.21
CA VAL A 295 13.57 -39.97 -11.62
C VAL A 295 12.61 -40.89 -12.37
N LEU A 296 11.42 -40.40 -12.68
CA LEU A 296 10.43 -41.13 -13.48
C LEU A 296 10.54 -40.80 -14.97
N GLU A 297 11.06 -39.62 -15.30
CA GLU A 297 11.31 -39.16 -16.67
C GLU A 297 12.82 -38.98 -16.94
N PRO A 298 13.56 -40.07 -17.22
CA PRO A 298 15.02 -40.04 -17.35
C PRO A 298 15.52 -39.24 -18.56
N ASP A 299 14.64 -38.98 -19.53
CA ASP A 299 14.95 -38.14 -20.70
C ASP A 299 14.94 -36.63 -20.36
N LEU A 300 14.27 -36.24 -19.26
CA LEU A 300 14.21 -34.85 -18.79
C LEU A 300 15.15 -34.58 -17.62
N PHE A 301 15.27 -35.53 -16.68
CA PHE A 301 16.05 -35.37 -15.45
C PHE A 301 17.05 -36.51 -15.23
N HIS A 302 18.23 -36.17 -14.73
CA HIS A 302 19.24 -37.16 -14.34
C HIS A 302 19.15 -37.57 -12.87
N ARG A 303 18.72 -36.66 -12.00
CA ARG A 303 18.52 -36.89 -10.56
C ARG A 303 17.79 -35.73 -9.89
N TRP A 304 17.25 -36.00 -8.71
CA TRP A 304 16.61 -35.04 -7.81
C TRP A 304 17.45 -34.88 -6.53
N GLU A 305 17.57 -33.65 -6.04
CA GLU A 305 18.33 -33.31 -4.83
C GLU A 305 17.54 -32.33 -3.94
N TRP A 306 17.68 -32.50 -2.62
CA TRP A 306 17.13 -31.60 -1.61
C TRP A 306 18.18 -30.56 -1.21
N HIS A 307 17.89 -29.28 -1.43
CA HIS A 307 18.80 -28.16 -1.13
C HIS A 307 18.25 -27.28 -0.01
N TRP A 308 19.13 -26.80 0.87
CA TRP A 308 18.73 -25.73 1.77
C TRP A 308 18.51 -24.45 0.95
N PRO A 309 17.38 -23.73 1.13
CA PRO A 309 17.17 -22.47 0.43
C PRO A 309 18.35 -21.49 0.58
N ALA A 310 18.94 -21.42 1.79
CA ALA A 310 20.08 -20.56 2.08
C ALA A 310 21.34 -20.87 1.23
N ASP A 311 21.48 -22.08 0.70
CA ASP A 311 22.62 -22.49 -0.11
C ASP A 311 22.40 -22.24 -1.61
N LEU A 312 21.17 -21.95 -2.05
CA LEU A 312 20.84 -21.71 -3.46
C LEU A 312 21.64 -20.57 -4.11
N PRO A 313 21.98 -19.45 -3.42
CA PRO A 313 22.82 -18.41 -4.01
C PRO A 313 24.24 -18.90 -4.33
N ALA A 314 24.69 -19.97 -3.66
CA ALA A 314 25.99 -20.61 -3.88
C ALA A 314 25.87 -21.92 -4.69
N LEU A 315 24.70 -22.19 -5.30
CA LEU A 315 24.44 -23.41 -6.05
C LEU A 315 25.44 -23.56 -7.20
N THR A 316 26.06 -24.73 -7.30
CA THR A 316 27.00 -25.02 -8.39
C THR A 316 26.24 -25.39 -9.66
N GLY A 317 26.39 -24.59 -10.71
CA GLY A 317 25.72 -24.75 -12.00
C GLY A 317 24.76 -23.61 -12.31
N THR A 318 24.05 -23.71 -13.42
CA THR A 318 23.05 -22.72 -13.82
C THR A 318 21.66 -23.15 -13.37
N LEU A 319 20.85 -22.21 -12.90
CA LEU A 319 19.44 -22.42 -12.52
C LEU A 319 18.55 -21.93 -13.66
N PHE A 320 17.55 -22.71 -14.05
CA PHE A 320 16.61 -22.34 -15.11
C PHE A 320 15.81 -21.10 -14.70
N THR A 321 15.75 -20.09 -15.57
CA THR A 321 15.21 -18.76 -15.23
C THR A 321 13.77 -18.78 -14.69
N PRO A 322 12.80 -19.51 -15.29
CA PRO A 322 11.48 -19.68 -14.68
C PRO A 322 11.54 -20.25 -13.27
N SER A 323 12.33 -21.31 -13.07
CA SER A 323 12.51 -21.93 -11.75
C SER A 323 13.09 -20.94 -10.74
N ALA A 324 14.05 -20.10 -11.16
CA ALA A 324 14.61 -19.04 -10.33
C ALA A 324 13.56 -17.99 -9.92
N HIS A 325 12.71 -17.55 -10.85
CA HIS A 325 11.61 -16.63 -10.52
C HIS A 325 10.53 -17.26 -9.65
N VAL A 326 10.23 -18.54 -9.84
CA VAL A 326 9.28 -19.28 -9.00
C VAL A 326 9.83 -19.46 -7.58
N LEU A 327 11.11 -19.80 -7.43
CA LEU A 327 11.80 -19.83 -6.14
C LEU A 327 11.77 -18.47 -5.44
N ASP A 328 11.98 -17.40 -6.20
CA ASP A 328 11.89 -16.01 -5.72
C ASP A 328 10.47 -15.62 -5.31
N CYS A 329 9.42 -16.28 -5.79
CA CYS A 329 8.06 -16.07 -5.24
C CYS A 329 7.87 -16.70 -3.85
N VAL A 330 8.61 -17.76 -3.54
CA VAL A 330 8.55 -18.44 -2.24
C VAL A 330 9.52 -17.82 -1.24
N TRP A 331 10.72 -17.49 -1.69
CA TRP A 331 11.78 -16.84 -0.93
C TRP A 331 12.30 -15.59 -1.67
N PRO A 332 11.54 -14.48 -1.73
CA PRO A 332 11.97 -13.33 -2.51
C PRO A 332 13.30 -12.71 -2.03
N GLY A 333 14.11 -12.28 -2.99
CA GLY A 333 15.45 -11.75 -2.74
C GLY A 333 16.46 -12.79 -2.26
N LEU A 334 16.13 -14.08 -2.32
CA LEU A 334 17.10 -15.16 -2.10
C LEU A 334 18.14 -15.16 -3.21
N LEU A 335 17.69 -15.03 -4.46
CA LEU A 335 18.55 -14.99 -5.64
C LEU A 335 18.74 -13.53 -6.06
N GLU A 336 19.98 -13.12 -6.24
CA GLU A 336 20.33 -11.77 -6.69
C GLU A 336 20.46 -11.73 -8.23
N ASP A 337 20.38 -10.52 -8.79
CA ASP A 337 20.54 -10.26 -10.23
C ASP A 337 19.61 -11.09 -11.16
N LEU A 338 18.42 -11.43 -10.67
CA LEU A 338 17.40 -12.09 -11.48
C LEU A 338 16.97 -11.20 -12.67
N PRO A 339 16.71 -11.80 -13.85
CA PRO A 339 16.15 -11.05 -14.98
C PRO A 339 14.84 -10.33 -14.62
N PRO A 340 14.50 -9.20 -15.27
CA PRO A 340 13.22 -8.56 -15.03
C PRO A 340 12.04 -9.49 -15.36
N VAL A 341 11.06 -9.56 -14.47
CA VAL A 341 9.81 -10.31 -14.65
C VAL A 341 8.65 -9.50 -14.09
N HIS A 342 7.52 -9.48 -14.79
CA HIS A 342 6.29 -8.91 -14.26
C HIS A 342 5.60 -9.94 -13.36
N ARG A 343 5.41 -9.60 -12.08
CA ARG A 343 4.78 -10.49 -11.11
C ARG A 343 3.34 -10.04 -10.84
N ASN A 344 2.38 -10.92 -11.08
CA ASN A 344 1.00 -10.73 -10.64
C ASN A 344 0.76 -11.63 -9.43
N LEU A 345 0.82 -11.07 -8.23
CA LEU A 345 0.61 -11.81 -6.99
C LEU A 345 -0.85 -12.29 -6.91
N CYS A 346 -1.04 -13.57 -6.66
CA CYS A 346 -2.37 -14.13 -6.49
C CYS A 346 -2.79 -13.96 -5.02
N LEU A 347 -3.91 -13.25 -4.80
CA LEU A 347 -4.55 -13.18 -3.49
C LEU A 347 -4.89 -14.60 -3.04
N GLN A 348 -4.20 -15.07 -2.00
CA GLN A 348 -4.48 -16.40 -1.48
C GLN A 348 -5.81 -16.36 -0.74
N PRO A 349 -6.76 -17.26 -1.03
CA PRO A 349 -7.87 -17.48 -0.11
C PRO A 349 -7.29 -17.84 1.25
N ARG A 350 -7.86 -17.29 2.33
CA ARG A 350 -7.43 -17.62 3.69
C ARG A 350 -7.53 -19.14 3.86
N PRO A 351 -6.42 -19.86 4.12
CA PRO A 351 -6.55 -21.25 4.55
C PRO A 351 -7.41 -21.24 5.82
N SER A 352 -8.39 -22.15 5.92
CA SER A 352 -9.12 -22.31 7.16
C SER A 352 -8.12 -22.73 8.25
N GLU A 353 -7.94 -21.88 9.25
CA GLU A 353 -7.07 -22.19 10.39
C GLU A 353 -7.67 -23.39 11.14
N ASP A 354 -6.81 -24.35 11.47
CA ASP A 354 -7.19 -25.47 12.33
C ASP A 354 -7.89 -24.95 13.61
N PRO A 355 -9.06 -25.47 13.99
CA PRO A 355 -9.81 -24.95 15.14
C PRO A 355 -9.06 -24.98 16.47
N GLU A 356 -8.15 -25.92 16.69
CA GLU A 356 -7.32 -25.95 17.91
C GLU A 356 -6.29 -24.83 17.89
N ARG A 357 -5.57 -24.70 16.77
CA ARG A 357 -4.62 -23.60 16.57
C ARG A 357 -5.28 -22.23 16.71
N ALA A 358 -6.48 -22.05 16.16
CA ALA A 358 -7.24 -20.80 16.27
C ALA A 358 -7.63 -20.46 17.72
N ARG A 359 -8.00 -21.48 18.54
CA ARG A 359 -8.29 -21.31 19.97
C ARG A 359 -7.03 -20.93 20.75
N GLU A 360 -5.92 -21.59 20.48
CA GLU A 360 -4.66 -21.31 21.18
C GLU A 360 -4.10 -19.94 20.80
N SER A 361 -4.14 -19.58 19.52
CA SER A 361 -3.69 -18.27 19.05
C SER A 361 -4.54 -17.13 19.62
N HIS A 362 -5.85 -17.36 19.82
CA HIS A 362 -6.72 -16.44 20.56
C HIS A 362 -6.29 -16.32 22.02
N ARG A 363 -6.14 -17.44 22.73
CA ARG A 363 -5.74 -17.46 24.15
C ARG A 363 -4.42 -16.71 24.38
N LEU A 364 -3.40 -16.99 23.57
CA LEU A 364 -2.08 -16.36 23.70
C LEU A 364 -2.11 -14.87 23.36
N ARG A 365 -2.94 -14.47 22.39
CA ARG A 365 -3.13 -13.04 22.05
C ARG A 365 -3.78 -12.26 23.19
N GLU A 366 -4.83 -12.82 23.82
CA GLU A 366 -5.47 -12.21 24.99
C GLU A 366 -4.46 -12.08 26.13
N ALA A 367 -3.74 -13.15 26.46
CA ALA A 367 -2.75 -13.15 27.55
C ALA A 367 -1.58 -12.17 27.30
N MET A 368 -1.11 -12.08 26.06
CA MET A 368 -0.12 -11.07 25.67
C MET A 368 -0.66 -9.66 25.87
N THR A 369 -1.91 -9.39 25.45
CA THR A 369 -2.53 -8.07 25.58
C THR A 369 -2.73 -7.68 27.03
N ASP A 370 -3.23 -8.60 27.87
CA ASP A 370 -3.38 -8.39 29.31
C ASP A 370 -2.03 -8.06 29.96
N ARG A 371 -0.95 -8.78 29.61
CA ARG A 371 0.40 -8.49 30.10
C ARG A 371 0.90 -7.11 29.69
N LEU A 372 0.62 -6.68 28.45
CA LEU A 372 1.01 -5.35 27.96
C LEU A 372 0.25 -4.22 28.68
N ILE A 373 -1.00 -4.47 29.08
CA ILE A 373 -1.81 -3.54 29.90
C ILE A 373 -1.26 -3.49 31.33
N ASP A 374 -1.03 -4.65 31.96
CA ASP A 374 -0.52 -4.75 33.32
C ASP A 374 0.85 -4.06 33.50
N GLN A 375 1.66 -4.07 32.44
CA GLN A 375 2.97 -3.41 32.39
C GLN A 375 2.91 -1.92 32.01
N GLY A 376 1.72 -1.38 31.72
CA GLY A 376 1.52 0.03 31.37
C GLY A 376 1.97 0.40 29.95
N TYR A 377 2.25 -0.58 29.08
CA TYR A 377 2.59 -0.31 27.68
C TYR A 377 1.34 0.07 26.87
N ILE A 378 0.20 -0.54 27.18
CA ILE A 378 -1.11 -0.18 26.62
C ILE A 378 -1.92 0.56 27.69
N ALA A 379 -2.36 1.77 27.36
CA ALA A 379 -3.25 2.57 28.20
C ALA A 379 -4.51 3.06 27.47
N ASP A 380 -4.49 3.07 26.13
CA ASP A 380 -5.60 3.55 25.30
C ASP A 380 -6.52 2.39 24.89
N ALA A 381 -7.83 2.61 25.03
CA ALA A 381 -8.84 1.61 24.66
C ALA A 381 -8.80 1.22 23.16
N SER A 382 -8.44 2.15 22.27
CA SER A 382 -8.29 1.86 20.84
C SER A 382 -7.10 0.95 20.55
N VAL A 383 -5.97 1.18 21.22
CA VAL A 383 -4.76 0.35 21.10
C VAL A 383 -5.02 -1.03 21.70
N GLU A 384 -5.69 -1.12 22.86
CA GLU A 384 -6.11 -2.41 23.43
C GLU A 384 -6.97 -3.20 22.43
N ALA A 385 -8.02 -2.58 21.88
CA ALA A 385 -8.92 -3.22 20.93
C ALA A 385 -8.17 -3.73 19.68
N ALA A 386 -7.21 -2.94 19.17
CA ALA A 386 -6.35 -3.36 18.07
C ALA A 386 -5.52 -4.60 18.41
N PHE A 387 -4.88 -4.64 19.59
CA PHE A 387 -4.06 -5.78 20.02
C PHE A 387 -4.87 -7.05 20.24
N ARG A 388 -6.10 -6.96 20.78
CA ARG A 388 -7.01 -8.12 20.91
C ARG A 388 -7.49 -8.64 19.56
N ARG A 389 -7.54 -7.81 18.52
CA ARG A 389 -8.08 -8.16 17.20
C ARG A 389 -7.03 -8.64 16.20
N VAL A 390 -5.86 -8.00 16.15
CA VAL A 390 -4.83 -8.31 15.15
C VAL A 390 -4.22 -9.69 15.41
N ARG A 391 -4.40 -10.59 14.44
CA ARG A 391 -3.83 -11.94 14.45
C ARG A 391 -2.37 -11.95 14.02
N ARG A 392 -1.48 -11.47 14.91
CA ARG A 392 -0.03 -11.34 14.70
C ARG A 392 0.64 -12.57 14.08
N HIS A 393 0.21 -13.78 14.43
CA HIS A 393 0.78 -15.05 13.92
C HIS A 393 0.60 -15.24 12.41
N LEU A 394 -0.38 -14.60 11.77
CA LEU A 394 -0.59 -14.71 10.33
C LEU A 394 0.52 -14.03 9.52
N PHE A 395 1.24 -13.09 10.13
CA PHE A 395 2.40 -12.42 9.53
C PHE A 395 3.71 -13.17 9.78
N LEU A 396 3.68 -14.27 10.53
CA LEU A 396 4.86 -15.04 10.97
C LEU A 396 4.64 -16.56 10.78
N PRO A 397 4.36 -17.03 9.55
CA PRO A 397 4.17 -18.45 9.30
C PRO A 397 5.42 -19.25 9.67
N GLY A 398 5.22 -20.43 10.28
CA GLY A 398 6.28 -21.33 10.72
C GLY A 398 6.89 -21.00 12.08
N VAL A 399 6.50 -19.90 12.71
CA VAL A 399 6.97 -19.53 14.05
C VAL A 399 6.00 -20.09 15.12
N PRO A 400 6.48 -20.71 16.21
CA PRO A 400 5.63 -21.16 17.31
C PRO A 400 4.79 -20.01 17.89
N LEU A 401 3.53 -20.29 18.24
CA LEU A 401 2.59 -19.26 18.70
C LEU A 401 3.08 -18.59 19.99
N GLU A 402 3.71 -19.34 20.88
CA GLU A 402 4.28 -18.88 22.14
C GLU A 402 5.38 -17.84 21.89
N THR A 403 6.21 -18.07 20.87
CA THR A 403 7.24 -17.11 20.43
C THR A 403 6.61 -15.88 19.79
N VAL A 404 5.56 -16.04 18.98
CA VAL A 404 4.88 -14.92 18.31
C VAL A 404 4.25 -13.95 19.32
N TYR A 405 3.65 -14.51 20.37
CA TYR A 405 2.87 -13.79 21.39
C TYR A 405 3.67 -13.51 22.68
N ALA A 406 4.99 -13.73 22.70
CA ALA A 406 5.84 -13.29 23.79
C ALA A 406 5.92 -11.75 23.82
N ALA A 407 5.36 -11.13 24.86
CA ALA A 407 5.17 -9.68 24.91
C ALA A 407 6.47 -8.87 24.77
N GLU A 408 7.53 -9.26 25.48
CA GLU A 408 8.81 -8.55 25.48
C GLU A 408 9.83 -9.07 24.44
N ASP A 409 9.83 -10.38 24.19
CA ASP A 409 10.93 -11.07 23.50
C ASP A 409 10.64 -11.47 22.04
N ALA A 410 9.42 -11.23 21.54
CA ALA A 410 9.01 -11.65 20.19
C ALA A 410 9.59 -10.77 19.07
N ILE A 411 10.92 -10.75 18.94
CA ILE A 411 11.68 -10.14 17.84
C ILE A 411 12.00 -11.23 16.82
N VAL A 412 11.30 -11.21 15.69
CA VAL A 412 11.43 -12.29 14.69
C VAL A 412 12.03 -11.75 13.41
N ALA A 413 13.21 -12.25 13.04
CA ALA A 413 13.85 -11.91 11.77
C ALA A 413 13.04 -12.48 10.59
N THR A 414 12.64 -11.61 9.68
CA THR A 414 11.92 -11.97 8.44
C THR A 414 12.85 -12.01 7.24
N LYS A 415 13.95 -11.25 7.27
CA LYS A 415 15.03 -11.31 6.28
C LYS A 415 16.40 -11.13 6.94
N ARG A 416 17.40 -11.83 6.42
CA ARG A 416 18.81 -11.69 6.78
C ARG A 416 19.63 -11.36 5.55
N GLY A 417 20.63 -10.49 5.70
CA GLY A 417 21.60 -10.19 4.65
C GLY A 417 22.70 -11.25 4.55
N ARG A 418 23.58 -11.11 3.56
CA ARG A 418 24.72 -12.03 3.29
C ARG A 418 25.65 -12.26 4.49
N ASN A 419 25.75 -11.30 5.40
CA ASN A 419 26.56 -11.39 6.61
C ASN A 419 25.82 -12.08 7.79
N GLY A 420 24.64 -12.66 7.55
CA GLY A 420 23.80 -13.31 8.56
C GLY A 420 23.03 -12.35 9.48
N ARG A 421 23.28 -11.04 9.40
CA ARG A 421 22.57 -10.04 10.22
C ARG A 421 21.15 -9.86 9.70
N ALA A 422 20.20 -9.69 10.61
CA ALA A 422 18.83 -9.37 10.23
C ALA A 422 18.77 -8.00 9.55
N THR A 423 18.14 -7.96 8.38
CA THR A 423 17.86 -6.73 7.62
C THR A 423 16.39 -6.34 7.70
N SER A 424 15.52 -7.27 8.12
CA SER A 424 14.12 -7.02 8.43
C SER A 424 13.67 -7.91 9.59
N THR A 425 12.86 -7.35 10.49
CA THR A 425 12.33 -8.03 11.68
C THR A 425 10.91 -7.55 11.96
N VAL A 426 10.04 -8.45 12.44
CA VAL A 426 8.84 -8.02 13.16
C VAL A 426 9.23 -7.64 14.59
N SER A 427 8.99 -6.37 14.95
CA SER A 427 9.30 -5.80 16.28
C SER A 427 8.47 -6.42 17.40
N ALA A 428 9.02 -6.43 18.61
CA ALA A 428 8.35 -6.95 19.79
C ALA A 428 7.01 -6.22 20.08
N PRO A 429 5.97 -6.94 20.56
CA PRO A 429 4.65 -6.38 20.85
C PRO A 429 4.66 -5.15 21.77
N TRP A 430 5.45 -5.17 22.84
CA TRP A 430 5.53 -4.04 23.79
C TRP A 430 5.95 -2.74 23.13
N LEU A 431 6.91 -2.80 22.21
CA LEU A 431 7.45 -1.62 21.54
C LEU A 431 6.46 -1.09 20.51
N GLN A 432 5.74 -1.97 19.80
CA GLN A 432 4.64 -1.57 18.92
C GLN A 432 3.52 -0.89 19.72
N ALA A 433 3.15 -1.41 20.89
CA ALA A 433 2.16 -0.79 21.77
C ALA A 433 2.57 0.62 22.20
N VAL A 434 3.82 0.79 22.67
CA VAL A 434 4.35 2.10 23.04
C VAL A 434 4.34 3.05 21.84
N MET A 435 4.83 2.63 20.67
CA MET A 435 4.88 3.50 19.50
C MET A 435 3.49 3.90 18.99
N LEU A 436 2.51 2.99 19.03
CA LEU A 436 1.12 3.30 18.66
C LEU A 436 0.46 4.28 19.62
N ARG A 437 0.65 4.10 20.94
CA ARG A 437 0.21 5.05 21.96
C ARG A 437 0.77 6.44 21.70
N GLU A 438 2.08 6.55 21.48
CA GLU A 438 2.74 7.84 21.25
C GLU A 438 2.36 8.48 19.90
N ALA A 439 2.00 7.68 18.90
CA ALA A 439 1.51 8.18 17.62
C ALA A 439 0.11 8.81 17.73
N ALA A 440 -0.63 8.51 18.81
CA ALA A 440 -1.92 9.11 19.15
C ALA A 440 -2.92 9.13 17.98
N LEU A 441 -2.96 8.04 17.22
CA LEU A 441 -3.87 7.87 16.08
C LEU A 441 -5.32 7.86 16.55
N GLY A 442 -6.17 8.54 15.79
CA GLY A 442 -7.61 8.60 15.99
C GLY A 442 -8.40 8.04 14.79
N PRO A 443 -9.73 7.90 14.94
CA PRO A 443 -10.60 7.45 13.86
C PRO A 443 -10.47 8.31 12.60
N ASP A 444 -10.57 7.67 11.45
CA ASP A 444 -10.61 8.27 10.12
C ASP A 444 -9.34 9.04 9.71
N GLN A 445 -8.26 8.91 10.49
CA GLN A 445 -6.98 9.53 10.20
C GLN A 445 -6.18 8.79 9.14
N THR A 446 -5.29 9.54 8.48
CA THR A 446 -4.33 9.02 7.51
C THR A 446 -2.95 8.98 8.13
N ALA A 447 -2.25 7.84 8.01
CA ALA A 447 -0.92 7.69 8.61
C ALA A 447 0.03 6.87 7.74
N LEU A 448 1.32 7.12 7.93
CA LEU A 448 2.41 6.44 7.23
C LEU A 448 3.23 5.59 8.20
N GLU A 449 3.47 4.34 7.84
CA GLU A 449 4.52 3.50 8.40
C GLU A 449 5.72 3.45 7.44
N ILE A 450 6.93 3.69 7.96
CA ILE A 450 8.19 3.53 7.24
C ILE A 450 8.96 2.35 7.83
N GLY A 451 9.15 1.31 7.04
CA GLY A 451 9.59 -0.02 7.47
C GLY A 451 8.37 -0.93 7.61
N SER A 452 8.20 -1.87 6.68
CA SER A 452 6.99 -2.69 6.60
C SER A 452 7.26 -4.11 7.11
N ASN A 453 6.24 -4.78 7.61
CA ASN A 453 6.22 -6.24 7.80
C ASN A 453 4.79 -6.77 8.02
N GLY A 454 3.80 -5.88 8.20
CA GLY A 454 2.37 -6.21 8.27
C GLY A 454 1.72 -5.94 9.65
N PRO A 455 2.20 -6.52 10.77
CA PRO A 455 1.49 -6.44 12.05
C PRO A 455 1.23 -5.01 12.55
N ASN A 456 2.20 -4.11 12.41
CA ASN A 456 2.05 -2.74 12.88
C ASN A 456 1.07 -1.95 12.01
N ALA A 457 1.16 -2.04 10.68
CA ALA A 457 0.14 -1.47 9.78
C ALA A 457 -1.28 -2.01 10.06
N ALA A 458 -1.40 -3.30 10.38
CA ALA A 458 -2.69 -3.89 10.77
C ALA A 458 -3.21 -3.30 12.10
N LEU A 459 -2.34 -3.13 13.10
CA LEU A 459 -2.68 -2.47 14.36
C LEU A 459 -3.11 -1.00 14.11
N MET A 460 -2.37 -0.25 13.30
CA MET A 460 -2.72 1.11 12.91
C MET A 460 -4.10 1.16 12.23
N GLN A 461 -4.40 0.20 11.34
CA GLN A 461 -5.67 0.12 10.62
C GLN A 461 -6.85 -0.15 11.55
N GLU A 462 -6.68 -0.97 12.59
CA GLU A 462 -7.70 -1.16 13.62
C GLU A 462 -7.94 0.11 14.45
N VAL A 463 -6.88 0.88 14.74
CA VAL A 463 -7.00 2.13 15.51
C VAL A 463 -7.72 3.22 14.72
N VAL A 464 -7.37 3.42 13.44
CA VAL A 464 -8.02 4.46 12.60
C VAL A 464 -9.39 4.02 12.07
N GLY A 465 -9.69 2.73 12.11
CA GLY A 465 -10.97 2.18 11.68
C GLY A 465 -11.20 2.27 10.16
N PRO A 466 -12.44 2.02 9.71
CA PRO A 466 -12.76 1.87 8.29
C PRO A 466 -12.90 3.20 7.53
N GLY A 467 -12.81 4.39 8.13
CA GLY A 467 -12.68 5.63 7.35
C GLY A 467 -11.22 6.07 7.18
N GLY A 468 -10.29 5.51 7.97
CA GLY A 468 -8.88 5.87 7.94
C GLY A 468 -8.11 5.17 6.83
N LEU A 469 -6.93 5.71 6.54
CA LEU A 469 -6.03 5.20 5.51
C LEU A 469 -4.63 5.00 6.09
N ILE A 470 -4.16 3.74 6.07
CA ILE A 470 -2.80 3.40 6.43
C ILE A 470 -1.99 3.15 5.17
N VAL A 471 -0.86 3.85 5.06
CA VAL A 471 0.17 3.60 4.06
C VAL A 471 1.34 2.98 4.79
N THR A 472 1.83 1.83 4.33
CA THR A 472 3.05 1.21 4.85
C THR A 472 4.03 1.04 3.71
N MET A 473 5.30 1.34 3.95
CA MET A 473 6.31 1.29 2.90
C MET A 473 7.60 0.63 3.38
N ASP A 474 8.30 0.02 2.43
CA ASP A 474 9.64 -0.51 2.63
C ASP A 474 10.47 -0.37 1.35
N ILE A 475 11.79 -0.29 1.50
CA ILE A 475 12.73 -0.21 0.37
C ILE A 475 13.00 -1.59 -0.22
N ASP A 476 12.77 -2.65 0.55
CA ASP A 476 13.06 -4.02 0.15
C ASP A 476 11.83 -4.68 -0.52
N PRO A 477 11.93 -5.07 -1.80
CA PRO A 477 10.83 -5.73 -2.51
C PRO A 477 10.31 -7.00 -1.80
N PHE A 478 11.19 -7.79 -1.15
CA PHE A 478 10.76 -8.97 -0.40
C PHE A 478 9.79 -8.61 0.72
N VAL A 479 10.11 -7.54 1.45
CA VAL A 479 9.34 -7.10 2.59
C VAL A 479 7.99 -6.53 2.14
N VAL A 480 7.97 -5.79 1.03
CA VAL A 480 6.76 -5.28 0.40
C VAL A 480 5.86 -6.43 -0.07
N GLU A 481 6.40 -7.39 -0.82
CA GLU A 481 5.64 -8.55 -1.33
C GLU A 481 5.08 -9.39 -0.18
N ARG A 482 5.89 -9.66 0.85
CA ARG A 482 5.46 -10.34 2.07
C ARG A 482 4.28 -9.62 2.72
N THR A 483 4.38 -8.31 2.86
CA THR A 483 3.35 -7.50 3.52
C THR A 483 2.07 -7.43 2.68
N ALA A 484 2.19 -7.23 1.37
CA ALA A 484 1.08 -7.23 0.42
C ALA A 484 0.34 -8.56 0.35
N ARG A 485 1.02 -9.67 0.62
CA ARG A 485 0.41 -11.00 0.77
C ARG A 485 -0.31 -11.17 2.11
N PHE A 486 0.34 -10.85 3.22
CA PHE A 486 -0.17 -11.21 4.55
C PHE A 486 -1.22 -10.26 5.11
N LEU A 487 -1.24 -8.99 4.70
CA LEU A 487 -2.27 -8.06 5.13
C LEU A 487 -3.68 -8.52 4.68
N PRO A 488 -3.95 -8.79 3.39
CA PRO A 488 -5.24 -9.37 2.96
C PRO A 488 -5.58 -10.69 3.65
N ALA A 489 -4.59 -11.59 3.77
CA ALA A 489 -4.78 -12.88 4.45
C ALA A 489 -5.18 -12.71 5.93
N ALA A 490 -4.66 -11.67 6.60
CA ALA A 490 -5.02 -11.32 7.96
C ALA A 490 -6.37 -10.57 8.06
N GLY A 491 -6.89 -10.03 6.95
CA GLY A 491 -8.16 -9.30 6.85
C GLY A 491 -8.03 -7.79 6.66
N TYR A 492 -6.87 -7.32 6.20
CA TYR A 492 -6.52 -5.91 6.07
C TYR A 492 -6.27 -5.53 4.60
N ASP A 493 -7.33 -5.47 3.80
CA ASP A 493 -7.24 -5.18 2.35
C ASP A 493 -7.07 -3.68 2.04
N ARG A 494 -7.27 -2.81 3.04
CA ARG A 494 -7.30 -1.35 2.89
C ARG A 494 -5.96 -0.67 3.14
N VAL A 495 -5.01 -1.41 3.69
CA VAL A 495 -3.67 -0.90 3.94
C VAL A 495 -2.94 -0.81 2.60
N ARG A 496 -2.48 0.39 2.24
CA ARG A 496 -1.72 0.61 1.00
C ARG A 496 -0.25 0.28 1.24
N VAL A 497 0.24 -0.79 0.62
CA VAL A 497 1.65 -1.20 0.68
C VAL A 497 2.42 -0.55 -0.47
N VAL A 498 3.57 0.06 -0.18
CA VAL A 498 4.37 0.80 -1.16
C VAL A 498 5.83 0.36 -1.13
N LEU A 499 6.40 0.12 -2.31
CA LEU A 499 7.85 -0.03 -2.49
C LEU A 499 8.48 1.35 -2.68
N GLY A 500 9.45 1.71 -1.84
CA GLY A 500 10.18 2.96 -1.96
C GLY A 500 11.14 3.23 -0.81
N ASP A 501 12.07 4.16 -1.03
CA ASP A 501 12.98 4.63 0.01
C ASP A 501 12.23 5.55 0.99
N GLY A 502 12.20 5.15 2.26
CA GLY A 502 11.55 5.88 3.33
C GLY A 502 12.08 7.30 3.54
N GLU A 503 13.33 7.60 3.15
CA GLU A 503 13.88 8.97 3.26
C GLU A 503 13.04 9.99 2.46
N HIS A 504 12.39 9.55 1.39
CA HIS A 504 11.60 10.41 0.50
C HIS A 504 10.12 10.48 0.87
N GLY A 505 9.68 9.73 1.87
CA GLY A 505 8.26 9.59 2.22
C GLY A 505 7.47 8.77 1.19
N ALA A 506 6.16 8.64 1.41
CA ALA A 506 5.30 7.85 0.53
C ALA A 506 4.79 8.67 -0.68
N PRO A 507 4.92 8.15 -1.92
CA PRO A 507 4.34 8.75 -3.11
C PRO A 507 2.84 9.07 -2.96
N GLY A 508 2.49 10.34 -3.19
CA GLY A 508 1.12 10.86 -3.05
C GLY A 508 0.74 11.34 -1.65
N PHE A 509 1.67 11.30 -0.68
CA PHE A 509 1.50 11.81 0.68
C PHE A 509 2.66 12.72 1.10
N THR A 510 3.11 13.55 0.15
CA THR A 510 4.22 14.49 0.33
C THR A 510 3.75 15.93 0.55
N ASP A 511 2.48 16.20 0.28
CA ASP A 511 1.88 17.52 0.41
C ASP A 511 1.69 17.90 1.87
N GLU A 512 1.78 19.20 2.16
CA GLU A 512 1.68 19.72 3.53
C GLU A 512 0.35 19.31 4.20
N GLY A 513 0.44 18.74 5.40
CA GLY A 513 -0.73 18.33 6.17
C GLY A 513 -1.49 17.11 5.62
N SER A 514 -0.91 16.33 4.70
CA SER A 514 -1.52 15.10 4.17
C SER A 514 -1.53 13.91 5.14
N LEU A 515 -0.78 13.96 6.26
CA LEU A 515 -0.65 12.87 7.23
C LEU A 515 -0.93 13.34 8.67
N ASN A 516 -1.65 12.53 9.44
CA ASN A 516 -1.88 12.75 10.88
C ASN A 516 -0.71 12.24 11.73
N ALA A 517 -0.13 11.10 11.34
CA ALA A 517 1.05 10.57 12.00
C ALA A 517 1.99 9.81 11.05
N ILE A 518 3.26 9.71 11.46
CA ILE A 518 4.27 8.87 10.83
C ILE A 518 4.90 8.00 11.92
N ILE A 519 4.97 6.70 11.69
CA ILE A 519 5.68 5.74 12.56
C ILE A 519 6.82 5.12 11.75
N VAL A 520 8.06 5.33 12.19
CA VAL A 520 9.25 4.74 11.57
C VAL A 520 9.63 3.50 12.38
N THR A 521 9.83 2.35 11.73
CA THR A 521 10.14 1.07 12.38
C THR A 521 11.53 0.55 11.98
N VAL A 522 12.43 1.48 11.66
CA VAL A 522 13.86 1.25 11.39
C VAL A 522 14.69 2.30 12.13
N GLN A 523 15.97 2.03 12.40
CA GLN A 523 16.86 3.02 13.02
C GLN A 523 17.23 4.12 12.03
N ALA A 524 16.64 5.30 12.21
CA ALA A 524 16.87 6.45 11.36
C ALA A 524 18.06 7.27 11.89
N PRO A 525 19.09 7.55 11.08
CA PRO A 525 20.19 8.41 11.50
C PRO A 525 19.82 9.90 11.48
N ASP A 526 18.76 10.30 10.78
CA ASP A 526 18.37 11.71 10.59
C ASP A 526 16.85 11.81 10.35
N ILE A 527 16.31 13.03 10.34
CA ILE A 527 14.90 13.32 10.04
C ILE A 527 14.83 14.17 8.77
N PRO A 528 14.48 13.60 7.60
CA PRO A 528 14.34 14.35 6.36
C PRO A 528 13.12 15.29 6.38
N PRO A 529 13.12 16.38 5.59
CA PRO A 529 11.97 17.28 5.46
C PRO A 529 10.69 16.56 5.01
N ALA A 530 10.83 15.47 4.25
CA ALA A 530 9.73 14.62 3.80
C ALA A 530 8.93 13.98 4.95
N TRP A 531 9.43 14.00 6.19
CA TRP A 531 8.68 13.53 7.36
C TRP A 531 8.06 14.67 8.17
N ILE A 532 8.46 15.92 7.93
CA ILE A 532 7.96 17.10 8.65
C ILE A 532 6.85 17.77 7.85
N THR A 533 7.09 18.01 6.56
CA THR A 533 6.16 18.71 5.67
C THR A 533 4.79 18.05 5.65
N PRO A 534 4.67 16.72 5.45
CA PRO A 534 3.35 16.10 5.29
C PRO A 534 2.51 16.03 6.56
N LEU A 535 3.11 16.17 7.74
CA LEU A 535 2.36 16.11 9.00
C LEU A 535 1.41 17.32 9.13
N VAL A 536 0.21 17.11 9.65
CA VAL A 536 -0.67 18.20 10.11
C VAL A 536 -0.09 18.90 11.34
N GLU A 537 -0.51 20.14 11.61
CA GLU A 537 -0.22 20.79 12.89
C GLU A 537 -0.75 19.93 14.05
N GLY A 538 0.08 19.74 15.08
CA GLY A 538 -0.24 18.81 16.17
C GLY A 538 -0.14 17.32 15.78
N GLY A 539 0.26 16.99 14.55
CA GLY A 539 0.53 15.62 14.11
C GLY A 539 1.73 14.99 14.81
N ARG A 540 1.89 13.68 14.70
CA ARG A 540 2.90 12.90 15.44
C ARG A 540 3.94 12.25 14.53
N LEU A 541 5.22 12.36 14.88
CA LEU A 541 6.28 11.50 14.34
C LEU A 541 6.82 10.62 15.47
N VAL A 542 6.78 9.31 15.30
CA VAL A 542 7.43 8.36 16.23
C VAL A 542 8.56 7.67 15.49
N VAL A 543 9.80 7.91 15.91
CA VAL A 543 10.99 7.47 15.18
C VAL A 543 12.09 6.92 16.10
N PRO A 544 12.64 5.73 15.81
CA PRO A 544 13.88 5.24 16.39
C PRO A 544 15.07 6.07 15.86
N LEU A 545 15.30 7.22 16.47
CA LEU A 545 16.31 8.18 16.07
C LEU A 545 17.66 7.82 16.67
N THR A 546 18.69 7.76 15.84
CA THR A 546 20.07 7.57 16.27
C THR A 546 20.73 8.91 16.60
N ILE A 547 21.21 9.06 17.84
CA ILE A 547 21.99 10.23 18.29
C ILE A 547 23.32 9.70 18.85
N HIS A 548 24.44 10.03 18.20
CA HIS A 548 25.78 9.54 18.53
C HIS A 548 25.86 8.00 18.66
N GLY A 549 25.16 7.27 17.77
CA GLY A 549 25.21 5.81 17.69
C GLY A 549 24.38 5.06 18.73
N TYR A 550 23.59 5.76 19.53
CA TYR A 550 22.55 5.18 20.38
C TYR A 550 21.19 5.44 19.75
N SER A 551 20.26 4.51 19.91
CA SER A 551 18.93 4.60 19.32
C SER A 551 17.87 4.77 20.40
N TRP A 552 17.01 5.77 20.22
CA TRP A 552 15.83 6.00 21.04
C TRP A 552 14.61 6.14 20.14
N ALA A 553 13.52 5.45 20.47
CA ALA A 553 12.22 5.77 19.91
C ALA A 553 11.77 7.09 20.56
N VAL A 554 11.82 8.16 19.78
CA VAL A 554 11.40 9.50 20.18
C VAL A 554 10.09 9.81 19.51
N ALA A 555 9.09 10.20 20.31
CA ALA A 555 7.84 10.74 19.81
C ALA A 555 7.95 12.25 19.73
N PHE A 556 7.49 12.83 18.63
CA PHE A 556 7.45 14.26 18.38
C PHE A 556 6.05 14.74 18.05
N GLU A 557 5.77 15.98 18.41
CA GLU A 557 4.61 16.75 17.96
C GLU A 557 5.04 17.85 16.99
N LYS A 558 4.33 18.01 15.88
CA LYS A 558 4.55 19.11 14.95
C LYS A 558 4.00 20.42 15.48
N HIS A 559 4.85 21.45 15.46
CA HIS A 559 4.54 22.84 15.76
C HIS A 559 5.14 23.75 14.68
N GLY A 560 4.31 24.17 13.72
CA GLY A 560 4.76 24.91 12.55
C GLY A 560 5.75 24.07 11.72
N ASP A 561 6.96 24.58 11.52
CA ASP A 561 8.05 23.92 10.78
C ASP A 561 8.95 23.03 11.67
N GLN A 562 8.56 22.83 12.93
CA GLN A 562 9.38 22.18 13.96
C GLN A 562 8.71 20.93 14.49
N LEU A 563 9.54 19.98 14.94
CA LEU A 563 9.11 18.83 15.72
C LEU A 563 9.64 19.00 17.15
N VAL A 564 8.77 18.92 18.14
CA VAL A 564 9.14 19.00 19.56
C VAL A 564 8.92 17.64 20.20
N SER A 565 9.95 17.09 20.86
CA SER A 565 9.85 15.78 21.48
C SER A 565 8.76 15.74 22.56
N ARG A 566 8.23 14.56 22.83
CA ARG A 566 7.24 14.28 23.89
C ARG A 566 7.70 13.19 24.84
N SER A 567 8.36 12.16 24.31
CA SER A 567 8.79 10.98 25.08
C SER A 567 10.02 10.33 24.43
N TYR A 568 10.71 9.51 25.23
CA TYR A 568 11.91 8.77 24.83
C TYR A 568 11.82 7.35 25.36
N THR A 569 11.92 6.37 24.47
CA THR A 569 11.98 4.95 24.83
C THR A 569 13.27 4.35 24.28
N VAL A 570 14.07 3.69 25.13
CA VAL A 570 15.26 2.97 24.67
C VAL A 570 14.82 1.79 23.82
N CYS A 571 15.38 1.64 22.63
CA CYS A 571 14.98 0.57 21.71
C CYS A 571 16.13 0.14 20.79
N GLY A 572 15.94 -1.02 20.14
CA GLY A 572 16.77 -1.49 19.04
C GLY A 572 15.89 -1.81 17.83
N PHE A 573 16.33 -1.42 16.65
CA PHE A 573 15.71 -1.74 15.37
C PHE A 573 16.78 -2.14 14.35
N VAL A 574 16.37 -2.70 13.22
CA VAL A 574 17.28 -2.85 12.08
C VAL A 574 17.66 -1.48 11.52
N PRO A 575 18.89 -1.27 11.02
CA PRO A 575 19.31 0.00 10.45
C PRO A 575 18.47 0.39 9.24
N MET A 576 18.20 1.70 9.09
CA MET A 576 17.66 2.25 7.84
C MET A 576 18.62 1.95 6.68
N GLN A 577 18.05 1.68 5.50
CA GLN A 577 18.77 1.39 4.27
C GLN A 577 18.48 2.49 3.23
N GLY A 578 19.13 2.44 2.06
CA GLY A 578 18.92 3.41 0.98
C GLY A 578 19.71 4.71 1.19
N ALA A 579 19.12 5.82 0.74
CA ALA A 579 19.72 7.16 0.84
C ALA A 579 20.03 7.57 2.29
N GLY A 580 19.26 7.01 3.23
CA GLY A 580 19.36 7.27 4.66
C GLY A 580 20.19 6.24 5.41
N ALA A 581 20.91 5.36 4.70
CA ALA A 581 21.79 4.40 5.34
C ALA A 581 22.87 5.11 6.17
N PRO A 582 23.19 4.61 7.39
CA PRO A 582 24.20 5.22 8.23
C PRO A 582 25.59 5.15 7.57
N ALA A 583 26.27 6.30 7.51
CA ALA A 583 27.69 6.37 7.21
C ALA A 583 28.42 6.64 8.53
N GLU A 584 29.11 5.63 9.06
CA GLU A 584 29.95 5.81 10.26
C GLU A 584 31.42 5.87 9.86
N ASP A 585 32.11 6.93 10.29
CA ASP A 585 33.56 6.99 10.25
C ASP A 585 34.12 6.08 11.36
N VAL A 586 34.95 5.11 10.99
CA VAL A 586 35.55 4.14 11.92
C VAL A 586 37.06 4.24 11.87
N VAL A 587 37.68 4.49 13.02
CA VAL A 587 39.12 4.39 13.23
C VAL A 587 39.44 3.06 13.88
N SER A 588 40.11 2.18 13.12
CA SER A 588 40.60 0.89 13.61
C SER A 588 42.00 1.03 14.16
N LEU A 589 42.20 0.61 15.41
CA LEU A 589 43.49 0.62 16.10
C LEU A 589 43.93 -0.82 16.39
N ARG A 590 45.24 -1.01 16.56
CA ARG A 590 45.83 -2.29 17.00
C ARG A 590 45.36 -3.50 16.18
N GLY A 591 45.36 -3.39 14.86
CA GLY A 591 44.95 -4.48 13.97
C GLY A 591 43.46 -4.83 14.01
N GLY A 592 42.61 -3.93 14.51
CA GLY A 592 41.16 -4.11 14.57
C GLY A 592 40.62 -4.51 15.95
N GLU A 593 41.52 -4.71 16.93
CA GLU A 593 41.17 -4.96 18.33
C GLU A 593 40.26 -3.85 18.89
N ILE A 594 40.59 -2.59 18.59
CA ILE A 594 39.85 -1.43 19.08
C ILE A 594 39.28 -0.68 17.88
N ARG A 595 37.98 -0.40 17.91
CA ARG A 595 37.29 0.41 16.89
C ARG A 595 36.66 1.62 17.55
N VAL A 596 37.07 2.82 17.11
CA VAL A 596 36.47 4.09 17.51
C VAL A 596 35.54 4.54 16.40
N ARG A 597 34.26 4.75 16.71
CA ARG A 597 33.22 5.12 15.74
C ARG A 597 32.72 6.53 16.02
N PHE A 598 32.54 7.31 14.96
CA PHE A 598 32.05 8.70 15.00
C PHE A 598 30.71 8.81 14.24
N PRO A 599 29.57 8.49 14.87
CA PRO A 599 28.29 8.36 14.17
C PRO A 599 27.69 9.68 13.64
N GLU A 600 28.15 10.82 14.17
CA GLU A 600 27.70 12.16 13.73
C GLU A 600 28.73 12.85 12.82
N GLY A 601 29.68 12.08 12.30
CA GLY A 601 30.82 12.58 11.54
C GLY A 601 31.97 13.04 12.43
N GLY A 602 33.18 12.91 11.90
CA GLY A 602 34.41 13.24 12.61
C GLY A 602 35.47 12.17 12.36
N THR A 603 36.71 12.49 12.68
CA THR A 603 37.82 11.54 12.57
C THR A 603 38.82 11.80 13.67
N ALA A 604 39.62 10.79 13.96
CA ALA A 604 40.75 10.91 14.85
C ALA A 604 42.00 10.37 14.16
N ASP A 605 43.13 10.99 14.45
CA ASP A 605 44.44 10.52 13.98
C ASP A 605 44.76 9.17 14.66
N ALA A 606 44.73 8.10 13.87
CA ALA A 606 44.98 6.74 14.32
C ALA A 606 46.38 6.57 14.94
N GLU A 607 47.39 7.30 14.45
CA GLU A 607 48.74 7.25 15.00
C GLU A 607 48.82 7.98 16.35
N GLN A 608 48.12 9.10 16.49
CA GLN A 608 48.01 9.80 17.79
C GLN A 608 47.31 8.93 18.83
N LEU A 609 46.17 8.31 18.47
CA LEU A 609 45.46 7.42 19.38
C LEU A 609 46.27 6.16 19.73
N THR A 610 47.01 5.61 18.75
CA THR A 610 47.93 4.50 19.02
C THR A 610 49.02 4.90 20.01
N ARG A 611 49.61 6.10 19.87
CA ARG A 611 50.57 6.64 20.84
C ARG A 611 49.93 6.90 22.21
N ALA A 612 48.69 7.39 22.26
CA ALA A 612 47.97 7.62 23.50
C ALA A 612 47.77 6.32 24.29
N LEU A 613 47.38 5.24 23.60
CA LEU A 613 47.18 3.91 24.20
C LEU A 613 48.48 3.23 24.65
N GLN A 614 49.65 3.73 24.24
CA GLN A 614 50.95 3.27 24.75
C GLN A 614 51.34 3.96 26.07
N ALA A 615 50.75 5.11 26.38
CA ALA A 615 50.97 5.79 27.65
C ALA A 615 50.28 5.03 28.81
N PRO A 616 50.75 5.21 30.06
CA PRO A 616 50.08 4.63 31.21
C PRO A 616 48.61 5.04 31.28
N ARG A 617 47.73 4.07 31.50
CA ARG A 617 46.30 4.29 31.71
C ARG A 617 46.08 5.12 32.99
N LEU A 618 45.35 6.21 32.87
CA LEU A 618 44.81 6.92 34.03
C LEU A 618 43.45 6.31 34.40
N GLU A 619 43.28 5.97 35.67
CA GLU A 619 42.01 5.52 36.23
C GLU A 619 41.47 6.59 37.19
N ARG A 620 40.22 7.02 36.98
CA ARG A 620 39.55 7.97 37.85
C ARG A 620 38.20 7.42 38.30
N ARG A 621 38.01 7.39 39.62
CA ARG A 621 36.74 7.06 40.28
C ARG A 621 35.92 8.32 40.46
N THR A 622 34.65 8.31 40.06
CA THR A 622 33.80 9.51 40.10
C THR A 622 33.18 9.76 41.47
N GLY A 623 33.16 8.75 42.36
CA GLY A 623 32.41 8.78 43.61
C GLY A 623 30.90 8.56 43.47
N ILE A 624 30.39 8.43 42.23
CA ILE A 624 28.96 8.25 41.96
C ILE A 624 28.63 6.76 41.84
N THR A 625 27.81 6.26 42.77
CA THR A 625 27.41 4.85 42.81
C THR A 625 25.96 4.65 42.37
N ILE A 626 25.71 3.59 41.59
CA ILE A 626 24.38 3.16 41.16
C ILE A 626 24.09 1.70 41.55
N PRO A 627 22.82 1.36 41.84
CA PRO A 627 22.35 -0.03 41.88
C PRO A 627 22.51 -0.72 40.51
N GLY A 628 22.76 -2.03 40.51
CA GLY A 628 23.05 -2.81 39.28
C GLY A 628 21.96 -2.82 38.19
N ASN A 629 20.71 -2.45 38.50
CA ASN A 629 19.59 -2.41 37.54
C ASN A 629 19.16 -0.98 37.19
N THR A 630 20.00 0.03 37.45
CA THR A 630 19.65 1.43 37.16
C THR A 630 19.83 1.73 35.67
N PRO A 631 18.78 2.20 34.96
CA PRO A 631 18.94 2.68 33.58
C PRO A 631 19.94 3.84 33.52
N PHE A 632 20.85 3.80 32.56
CA PHE A 632 21.89 4.81 32.38
C PHE A 632 21.88 5.44 30.97
N ASP A 633 20.85 5.16 30.18
CA ASP A 633 20.68 5.68 28.82
C ASP A 633 20.66 7.22 28.77
N LYS A 634 20.11 7.87 29.80
CA LYS A 634 20.09 9.34 29.91
C LYS A 634 21.46 9.94 30.18
N LEU A 635 22.31 9.25 30.93
CA LEU A 635 23.72 9.66 31.09
C LEU A 635 24.44 9.60 29.75
N MET A 636 24.16 8.58 28.92
CA MET A 636 24.77 8.48 27.59
C MET A 636 24.34 9.63 26.69
N LEU A 637 23.05 9.97 26.70
CA LEU A 637 22.53 11.13 25.94
C LEU A 637 23.10 12.46 26.46
N TRP A 638 23.24 12.61 27.78
CA TRP A 638 23.88 13.79 28.39
C TRP A 638 25.32 13.95 27.91
N LEU A 639 26.15 12.91 28.03
CA LEU A 639 27.54 12.97 27.59
C LEU A 639 27.64 13.22 26.09
N ALA A 640 26.80 12.55 25.28
CA ALA A 640 26.78 12.72 23.84
C ALA A 640 26.46 14.16 23.40
N THR A 641 25.63 14.89 24.15
CA THR A 641 25.22 16.26 23.79
C THR A 641 26.04 17.35 24.48
N THR A 642 26.92 17.00 25.42
CA THR A 642 27.69 17.98 26.22
C THR A 642 29.20 17.88 26.07
N MET A 643 29.71 16.75 25.58
CA MET A 643 31.14 16.53 25.39
C MET A 643 31.52 16.58 23.91
N ASP A 644 32.31 17.57 23.54
CA ASP A 644 32.90 17.64 22.21
C ASP A 644 33.84 16.45 21.98
N GLY A 645 33.78 15.85 20.79
CA GLY A 645 34.56 14.66 20.44
C GLY A 645 33.98 13.35 20.96
N PHE A 646 32.72 13.34 21.40
CA PHE A 646 32.03 12.11 21.81
C PHE A 646 31.99 11.07 20.68
N CYS A 647 32.33 9.83 21.02
CA CYS A 647 32.44 8.70 20.11
C CYS A 647 32.03 7.38 20.78
N ARG A 648 31.88 6.32 19.98
CA ARG A 648 31.60 4.96 20.46
C ARG A 648 32.85 4.11 20.36
N LEU A 649 33.19 3.39 21.42
CA LEU A 649 34.39 2.58 21.50
C LEU A 649 34.03 1.09 21.62
N ALA A 650 34.35 0.31 20.59
CA ALA A 650 34.22 -1.14 20.60
C ALA A 650 35.57 -1.81 20.79
N VAL A 651 35.59 -2.90 21.55
CA VAL A 651 36.74 -3.81 21.68
C VAL A 651 36.30 -5.18 21.20
N ASP A 652 37.05 -5.74 20.27
CA ASP A 652 36.83 -7.08 19.72
C ASP A 652 37.17 -8.15 20.76
N PRO A 653 36.20 -8.96 21.24
CA PRO A 653 36.44 -9.93 22.30
C PRO A 653 37.47 -10.99 21.94
N GLU A 654 37.63 -11.32 20.65
CA GLU A 654 38.58 -12.35 20.20
C GLU A 654 40.02 -11.81 20.13
N LEU A 655 40.18 -10.50 20.05
CA LEU A 655 41.47 -9.81 19.97
C LEU A 655 41.82 -9.04 21.26
N ASP A 656 40.94 -9.03 22.27
CA ASP A 656 41.06 -8.20 23.46
C ASP A 656 42.35 -8.52 24.25
N THR A 657 43.29 -7.56 24.24
CA THR A 657 44.54 -7.64 25.00
C THR A 657 44.44 -6.99 26.38
N GLY A 658 43.27 -6.45 26.75
CA GLY A 658 43.01 -5.81 28.04
C GLY A 658 43.49 -4.35 28.15
N VAL A 659 43.98 -3.75 27.06
CA VAL A 659 44.49 -2.36 27.07
C VAL A 659 43.37 -1.37 27.43
N VAL A 660 42.20 -1.53 26.81
CA VAL A 660 41.00 -0.72 27.05
C VAL A 660 40.00 -1.43 27.97
N GLU A 661 40.06 -2.77 28.04
CA GLU A 661 39.07 -3.68 28.63
C GLU A 661 37.72 -3.70 27.89
N HIS A 662 37.34 -4.88 27.38
CA HIS A 662 36.06 -5.10 26.70
C HIS A 662 34.85 -4.84 27.62
N CYS A 663 33.90 -4.03 27.12
CA CYS A 663 32.58 -3.88 27.72
C CYS A 663 31.63 -4.95 27.18
N LYS A 664 31.06 -5.77 28.08
CA LYS A 664 30.10 -6.81 27.71
C LYS A 664 28.85 -6.22 27.06
N GLY A 665 28.63 -6.56 25.79
CA GLY A 665 27.36 -6.38 25.08
C GLY A 665 27.12 -5.04 24.38
N TRP A 666 27.91 -4.00 24.65
CA TRP A 666 27.72 -2.65 24.08
C TRP A 666 29.05 -1.92 23.92
N ASP A 667 29.17 -1.09 22.87
CA ASP A 667 30.28 -0.13 22.80
C ASP A 667 30.23 0.80 24.01
N ALA A 668 31.41 1.24 24.47
CA ALA A 668 31.53 2.21 25.55
C ALA A 668 31.27 3.64 25.04
N ALA A 669 30.69 4.48 25.90
CA ALA A 669 30.74 5.92 25.72
C ALA A 669 32.19 6.40 25.89
N ALA A 670 32.70 7.10 24.89
CA ALA A 670 34.06 7.62 24.89
C ALA A 670 34.11 9.03 24.32
N VAL A 671 35.23 9.70 24.57
CA VAL A 671 35.54 11.01 24.02
C VAL A 671 36.96 10.96 23.47
N VAL A 672 37.12 11.40 22.22
CA VAL A 672 38.42 11.61 21.59
C VAL A 672 38.60 13.10 21.31
N ARG A 673 39.64 13.69 21.90
CA ARG A 673 39.99 15.09 21.70
C ARG A 673 41.47 15.32 21.93
N ASP A 674 42.12 16.11 21.07
CA ASP A 674 43.52 16.52 21.19
C ASP A 674 44.50 15.35 21.43
N GLY A 675 44.33 14.25 20.68
CA GLY A 675 45.16 13.05 20.80
C GLY A 675 44.97 12.27 22.11
N CYS A 676 43.90 12.56 22.87
CA CYS A 676 43.52 11.83 24.07
C CYS A 676 42.26 11.00 23.82
N LEU A 677 42.13 9.90 24.57
CA LEU A 677 40.94 9.05 24.60
C LEU A 677 40.52 8.88 26.05
N ALA A 678 39.26 9.18 26.37
CA ALA A 678 38.66 8.83 27.65
C ALA A 678 37.41 7.99 27.42
N ARG A 679 37.16 7.00 28.28
CA ARG A 679 35.95 6.17 28.22
C ARG A 679 35.30 6.09 29.59
N LEU A 680 33.98 5.96 29.59
CA LEU A 680 33.21 5.65 30.80
C LEU A 680 33.04 4.14 30.96
N LEU A 681 33.12 3.65 32.20
CA LEU A 681 32.87 2.27 32.55
C LEU A 681 32.24 2.16 33.94
N LEU A 682 31.64 1.00 34.21
CA LEU A 682 31.09 0.63 35.52
C LEU A 682 32.01 -0.39 36.19
N GLN A 683 32.41 -0.09 37.43
CA GLN A 683 33.19 -1.00 38.25
C GLN A 683 32.39 -1.42 39.48
N GLN A 684 32.36 -2.72 39.77
CA GLN A 684 31.65 -3.24 40.93
C GLN A 684 32.37 -2.81 42.21
N THR A 685 31.64 -2.23 43.17
CA THR A 685 32.18 -1.76 44.45
C THR A 685 31.63 -2.52 45.65
N GLY A 686 30.54 -3.29 45.44
CA GLY A 686 29.97 -4.20 46.42
C GLY A 686 29.01 -5.22 45.78
N PRO A 687 28.29 -6.03 46.57
CA PRO A 687 27.44 -7.11 46.05
C PRO A 687 26.33 -6.65 45.08
N ALA A 688 25.83 -5.42 45.24
CA ALA A 688 24.76 -4.85 44.43
C ALA A 688 24.99 -3.37 44.06
N ALA A 689 26.22 -2.88 44.22
CA ALA A 689 26.60 -1.49 44.00
C ALA A 689 27.74 -1.40 42.99
N TRP A 690 27.61 -0.44 42.09
CA TRP A 690 28.56 -0.15 41.02
C TRP A 690 28.91 1.32 41.07
N GLU A 691 30.15 1.65 40.70
CA GLU A 691 30.60 3.03 40.60
C GLU A 691 31.01 3.35 39.17
N TRP A 692 30.70 4.57 38.73
CA TRP A 692 31.21 5.09 37.48
C TRP A 692 32.69 5.40 37.59
N CYS A 693 33.47 4.86 36.68
CA CYS A 693 34.90 5.08 36.54
C CYS A 693 35.23 5.56 35.12
N ILE A 694 36.36 6.24 34.99
CA ILE A 694 36.88 6.73 33.72
C ILE A 694 38.28 6.19 33.52
N HIS A 695 38.51 5.57 32.36
CA HIS A 695 39.86 5.25 31.88
C HIS A 695 40.23 6.27 30.82
N ALA A 696 41.38 6.92 30.98
CA ALA A 696 41.88 7.92 30.04
C ALA A 696 43.33 7.68 29.62
N TYR A 697 43.64 8.09 28.39
CA TYR A 697 44.91 7.84 27.70
C TYR A 697 45.34 9.10 26.94
N GLY A 698 46.65 9.30 26.79
CA GLY A 698 47.22 10.42 26.03
C GLY A 698 47.77 11.57 26.90
N PRO A 699 48.32 12.61 26.25
CA PRO A 699 49.10 13.66 26.90
C PRO A 699 48.31 14.54 27.88
N ALA A 700 46.99 14.68 27.69
CA ALA A 700 46.09 15.44 28.55
C ALA A 700 45.00 14.56 29.19
N ALA A 701 45.30 13.28 29.44
CA ALA A 701 44.36 12.31 30.00
C ALA A 701 43.72 12.77 31.33
N GLU A 702 44.48 13.45 32.19
CA GLU A 702 43.98 13.95 33.47
C GLU A 702 42.91 15.01 33.32
N GLN A 703 43.11 15.97 32.42
CA GLN A 703 42.13 17.02 32.15
C GLN A 703 40.86 16.42 31.54
N LEU A 704 40.99 15.54 30.54
CA LEU A 704 39.82 14.93 29.88
C LEU A 704 39.03 14.03 30.85
N ALA A 705 39.72 13.29 31.72
CA ALA A 705 39.07 12.48 32.76
C ALA A 705 38.34 13.34 33.79
N GLU A 706 38.92 14.48 34.18
CA GLU A 706 38.26 15.42 35.11
C GLU A 706 37.00 16.05 34.49
N GLU A 707 37.07 16.48 33.23
CA GLU A 707 35.92 17.02 32.52
C GLU A 707 34.78 16.00 32.43
N MET A 708 35.08 14.75 32.05
CA MET A 708 34.09 13.67 32.00
C MET A 708 33.53 13.34 33.39
N THR A 709 34.38 13.34 34.42
CA THR A 709 33.95 13.14 35.83
C THR A 709 32.95 14.21 36.24
N GLN A 710 33.24 15.47 35.92
CA GLN A 710 32.36 16.58 36.24
C GLN A 710 31.00 16.46 35.54
N GLN A 711 30.95 15.96 34.31
CA GLN A 711 29.67 15.71 33.62
C GLN A 711 28.86 14.60 34.30
N VAL A 712 29.50 13.52 34.77
CA VAL A 712 28.81 12.45 35.54
C VAL A 712 28.25 13.00 36.86
N ILE A 713 29.02 13.84 37.57
CA ILE A 713 28.58 14.49 38.81
C ILE A 713 27.40 15.43 38.55
N VAL A 714 27.44 16.21 37.46
CA VAL A 714 26.33 17.11 37.08
C VAL A 714 25.06 16.32 36.80
N TRP A 715 25.17 15.23 36.03
CA TRP A 715 24.05 14.34 35.73
C TRP A 715 23.46 13.69 37.01
N ASP A 716 24.30 13.28 37.96
CA ASP A 716 23.82 12.67 39.20
C ASP A 716 23.09 13.68 40.10
N ARG A 717 23.63 14.89 40.20
CA ARG A 717 23.13 15.96 41.08
C ARG A 717 21.81 16.55 40.63
N ASP A 718 21.62 16.76 39.33
CA ASP A 718 20.45 17.45 38.80
C ASP A 718 19.38 16.47 38.30
N GLN A 719 18.27 16.38 39.04
CA GLN A 719 17.14 15.53 38.69
C GLN A 719 16.53 15.89 37.32
N HIS A 720 16.64 17.13 36.86
CA HIS A 720 16.15 17.56 35.53
C HIS A 720 16.98 16.96 34.39
N ILE A 721 18.25 16.66 34.67
CA ILE A 721 19.18 16.01 33.74
C ILE A 721 19.03 14.48 33.78
N ARG A 722 18.37 13.95 34.83
CA ARG A 722 17.97 12.53 34.90
C ARG A 722 16.76 12.22 34.02
N ASP A 723 15.93 13.21 33.72
CA ASP A 723 14.89 13.12 32.69
C ASP A 723 15.47 13.39 31.28
N ALA A 724 14.70 13.13 30.23
CA ALA A 724 15.13 13.41 28.86
C ALA A 724 14.99 14.90 28.51
N PRO A 725 15.92 15.47 27.69
CA PRO A 725 15.85 16.86 27.28
C PRO A 725 14.62 17.11 26.40
N ARG A 726 14.18 18.37 26.35
CA ARG A 726 13.28 18.79 25.28
C ARG A 726 14.11 18.95 24.00
N LEU A 727 13.88 18.05 23.05
CA LEU A 727 14.53 18.08 21.73
C LEU A 727 13.60 18.78 20.75
N THR A 728 14.12 19.81 20.10
CA THR A 728 13.45 20.48 18.98
C THR A 728 14.21 20.16 17.70
N VAL A 729 13.50 19.68 16.68
CA VAL A 729 14.06 19.34 15.37
C VAL A 729 13.53 20.31 14.33
N ARG A 730 14.43 20.86 13.53
CA ARG A 730 14.10 21.77 12.40
C ARG A 730 14.78 21.26 11.14
N SER A 731 14.13 21.48 9.99
CA SER A 731 14.79 21.27 8.71
C SER A 731 15.98 22.23 8.54
N ARG A 732 17.12 21.72 8.05
CA ARG A 732 18.28 22.56 7.70
C ARG A 732 17.99 23.57 6.60
N LEU A 733 16.95 23.33 5.80
CA LEU A 733 16.56 24.20 4.69
C LEU A 733 15.72 25.41 5.14
N GLY A 734 15.22 25.42 6.38
CA GLY A 734 14.22 26.38 6.90
C GLY A 734 14.75 27.71 7.46
N GLY A 735 16.04 28.01 7.39
CA GLY A 735 16.54 29.40 7.53
C GLY A 735 16.47 30.10 8.90
N GLY A 736 16.25 29.39 10.02
CA GLY A 736 16.31 29.99 11.37
C GLY A 736 17.62 29.68 12.11
N THR A 737 18.46 30.68 12.35
CA THR A 737 19.74 30.56 13.08
C THR A 737 19.74 31.25 14.45
N GLU A 738 18.61 31.38 15.13
CA GLU A 738 18.61 31.93 16.49
C GLU A 738 19.30 30.94 17.45
N GLU A 739 20.38 31.38 18.09
CA GLU A 739 21.07 30.65 19.15
C GLU A 739 20.23 30.71 20.43
N THR A 740 19.60 29.59 20.80
CA THR A 740 18.70 29.50 21.95
C THR A 740 19.41 29.08 23.26
N GLY A 741 20.75 28.99 23.26
CA GLY A 741 21.53 28.43 24.38
C GLY A 741 21.40 26.90 24.55
N ALA A 742 20.64 26.23 23.68
CA ALA A 742 20.54 24.77 23.60
C ALA A 742 21.80 24.15 22.98
N ARG A 743 22.08 22.88 23.32
CA ARG A 743 23.14 22.12 22.66
C ARG A 743 22.63 21.68 21.29
N THR A 744 23.33 22.03 20.21
CA THR A 744 22.86 21.79 18.84
C THR A 744 23.69 20.68 18.18
N LEU A 745 23.01 19.68 17.61
CA LEU A 745 23.58 18.70 16.69
C LEU A 745 23.06 18.98 15.28
N VAL A 746 23.98 19.15 14.33
CA VAL A 746 23.64 19.40 12.92
C VAL A 746 23.89 18.13 12.11
N LYS A 747 22.82 17.55 11.59
CA LYS A 747 22.88 16.39 10.69
C LYS A 747 22.76 16.84 9.22
N ARG A 748 22.61 15.87 8.31
CA ARG A 748 22.49 16.12 6.85
C ARG A 748 21.23 16.93 6.54
N HIS A 749 20.10 16.54 7.13
CA HIS A 749 18.77 17.06 6.86
C HIS A 749 18.22 17.92 7.99
N ALA A 750 18.54 17.60 9.24
CA ALA A 750 17.96 18.27 10.40
C ALA A 750 18.98 18.93 11.32
N ARG A 751 18.53 19.97 12.01
CA ARG A 751 19.16 20.55 13.20
C ARG A 751 18.38 20.09 14.43
N LEU A 752 19.09 19.49 15.39
CA LEU A 752 18.56 18.95 16.63
C LEU A 752 19.03 19.82 17.80
N ASP A 753 18.13 20.52 18.46
CA ASP A 753 18.43 21.38 19.61
C ASP A 753 17.96 20.74 20.91
N PHE A 754 18.91 20.44 21.80
CA PHE A 754 18.68 19.80 23.10
C PHE A 754 18.63 20.84 24.22
N ASP A 755 17.44 21.05 24.77
CA ASP A 755 17.21 21.90 25.95
C ASP A 755 17.07 21.02 27.21
N TRP A 756 18.13 21.03 28.03
CA TRP A 756 18.20 20.31 29.30
C TRP A 756 17.62 21.12 30.48
N THR A 757 17.24 22.38 30.28
CA THR A 757 16.65 23.23 31.33
C THR A 757 15.13 23.06 31.46
N ARG A 758 14.49 22.43 30.47
CA ARG A 758 13.05 22.16 30.40
C ARG A 758 12.79 20.67 30.13
N PRO A 759 13.05 19.76 31.07
CA PRO A 759 12.86 18.33 30.83
C PRO A 759 11.39 17.97 30.65
N HIS A 760 11.15 16.88 29.93
CA HIS A 760 9.83 16.26 29.87
C HIS A 760 9.48 15.62 31.21
N ARG A 761 8.26 15.85 31.70
CA ARG A 761 7.68 14.96 32.71
C ARG A 761 7.43 13.62 32.04
N THR A 762 8.30 12.65 32.28
CA THR A 762 8.04 11.25 31.96
C THR A 762 6.78 10.81 32.70
N SER A 763 5.74 10.37 31.99
CA SER A 763 4.65 9.63 32.63
C SER A 763 5.24 8.31 33.10
N ARG A 764 5.01 7.99 34.39
CA ARG A 764 5.43 6.73 35.02
C ARG A 764 4.91 5.50 34.29
#